data_AF-A0A1L8MMG5-F1
#
_entry.id   AF-A0A1L8MMG5-F1
#
_cell.length_a   1.000
_cell.length_b   1.000
_cell.length_c   1.000
_cell.angle_alpha   90.00
_cell.angle_beta   90.00
_cell.angle_gamma   90.00
#
_symmetry.space_group_name_H-M   'P 1'
#
loop_
_entity.id
_entity.type
_entity.pdbx_description
1 polymer ?
#
loop_
_entity_poly.entity_id
_entity_poly.type
_entity_poly.pdbx_seq_one_letter_code
_entity_poly.pdbx_strand_id
1 'polypeptide(L)'
;MAKLHTSHSTYADRVIKGLSASCLLLATLALAQQAQAEDVAAVAPTAPATAQTVAAPTTTTTAAPVVEAPTPATTTDASVTAPVAPVTTDATTPAPTTDPTTAAPAPAVTAVTPKATATPTVKAEPSQTVYMDVTNKVNISAPTTSPMKWTIPKLPTNLYDMKTGTFTGAPSYTVTETKTATGTDYQIEIVPLFGPDLSLRWPNNIRRTYRDYMGTYTLQGVSQDGLTVITKELILRPYEDYQTHEELLNTLDDVAANHATDRLVKVETIGQSALGNDIKMGIVAKDQASLDNYLNNTTPSMLLNPDQALKLLAQGQFDYKLPILINNTHADEQPGIDIVRGLFEAFSRQTVIDYQTVDANNTPMTVTLDIPKLLEKVILLFDFTENPDGDIANTRALDNGLDPNRDTGYQTNPETRAIVEQINKWNPIAIFDVHGFVKEFLIEPCTPPHDPNFEYDLFKDNLVAGAQAMGNAGITNSQYDSYIIPMFDYGSGWDDSFSGYTAVYGLYQGILGHTIEVPGTNQESYKAGYYAVLAGINYDLENSDQLMKKRLEFYSRGIHKAEVEAAANELVTVDGSVKGRPTNGNPTFFPDYYVIPMTLSTESDTDQAFKMIDYFRRNGVILNQLTQDVAGYKAGDLVIDMAQAKRGYANHVLYQGANESEWPAMYAELVMNFPAMRGFKADAIYQESLFAGKLGNVTLTSAPRTATTDKQYYIVSNNSLAAVQAVNAALKAGKNVYLTDDGYVMDKATYESVIATYPLYAKPTCMVPVGQTLKAMNVYAPGNPNASLGFNSPAEVSLALAQMGFNVVDSADQADVIVLDNDEFDASILGKKPIIVLGGVAMAKLESLGVLPGFDAAMTNEDEGYSYEGLMKIDLDTNSPYTSGYGSDALYYANSGSWIQGIPAGFMSLANIEASDFYVSGWWPQHEGLANKTVAVSGIFQGQPMFIFAGNPVNKTHTINFYRWVSNAIFGTNLTEFVEGDCHKPATDNNTVVTVNHNGQQVQVYQQVAYGQEAPAAEKAGLPELADGNSSMKESQIFWITGLLVASGGLFAALKRREEEE
;
A
#
# COMPACT_ATOMS: atom_id res chain seq x y z
N MET A 1 -59.68 9.01 -17.39
CA MET A 1 -59.44 10.41 -17.80
C MET A 1 -59.29 11.27 -16.55
N ALA A 2 -58.07 11.73 -16.27
CA ALA A 2 -57.78 12.82 -15.35
C ALA A 2 -56.61 13.60 -15.98
N LYS A 3 -56.52 14.92 -15.75
CA LYS A 3 -55.52 15.76 -16.42
C LYS A 3 -54.21 15.75 -15.65
N LEU A 4 -53.09 15.55 -16.34
CA LEU A 4 -51.81 16.08 -15.86
C LEU A 4 -51.90 17.62 -15.84
N HIS A 5 -51.27 18.23 -14.84
CA HIS A 5 -50.93 19.66 -14.87
C HIS A 5 -49.44 19.80 -14.58
N THR A 6 -48.69 20.19 -15.60
CA THR A 6 -47.30 20.61 -15.51
C THR A 6 -47.20 22.01 -14.93
N SER A 7 -46.21 22.26 -14.07
CA SER A 7 -45.71 23.61 -13.81
C SER A 7 -44.22 23.57 -13.45
N HIS A 8 -43.35 23.93 -14.41
CA HIS A 8 -41.98 24.32 -14.08
C HIS A 8 -42.01 25.60 -13.24
N SER A 9 -41.08 25.71 -12.29
CA SER A 9 -40.80 26.91 -11.51
C SER A 9 -39.29 27.13 -11.53
N THR A 10 -38.85 28.28 -12.03
CA THR A 10 -37.41 28.56 -12.23
C THR A 10 -36.66 28.82 -10.93
N TYR A 11 -35.37 28.47 -10.92
CA TYR A 11 -34.48 28.31 -9.76
C TYR A 11 -34.09 29.61 -9.00
N ALA A 12 -34.80 30.73 -9.19
CA ALA A 12 -34.29 32.08 -8.91
C ALA A 12 -34.89 32.80 -7.69
N ASP A 13 -35.89 32.23 -7.00
CA ASP A 13 -36.75 32.99 -6.07
C ASP A 13 -37.05 32.26 -4.74
N ARG A 14 -36.14 31.38 -4.29
CA ARG A 14 -36.27 30.62 -3.02
C ARG A 14 -34.96 30.50 -2.22
N VAL A 15 -34.35 31.64 -1.88
CA VAL A 15 -33.35 31.72 -0.81
C VAL A 15 -33.85 32.71 0.24
N ILE A 16 -34.24 32.20 1.43
CA ILE A 16 -34.22 32.84 2.76
C ILE A 16 -34.89 31.88 3.76
N LYS A 17 -34.16 31.54 4.85
CA LYS A 17 -34.56 30.68 5.99
C LYS A 17 -34.81 29.19 5.68
N GLY A 18 -33.80 28.36 5.98
CA GLY A 18 -33.98 26.92 6.11
C GLY A 18 -32.67 26.18 6.39
N LEU A 19 -32.49 25.75 7.66
CA LEU A 19 -31.54 24.74 8.12
C LEU A 19 -30.03 25.03 7.93
N SER A 20 -29.24 24.19 8.60
CA SER A 20 -27.79 24.30 8.83
C SER A 20 -27.23 22.91 9.12
N ALA A 21 -25.92 22.73 8.90
CA ALA A 21 -25.16 21.48 8.88
C ALA A 21 -25.12 20.76 7.51
N SER A 22 -24.03 20.02 7.32
CA SER A 22 -23.62 19.23 6.14
C SER A 22 -23.11 19.98 4.89
N CYS A 23 -21.89 19.58 4.48
CA CYS A 23 -21.25 19.67 3.16
C CYS A 23 -20.68 21.02 2.61
N LEU A 24 -19.74 20.85 1.66
CA LEU A 24 -18.94 21.81 0.86
C LEU A 24 -17.79 22.57 1.56
N LEU A 25 -16.65 22.93 0.94
CA LEU A 25 -15.75 22.38 -0.13
C LEU A 25 -14.94 23.56 -0.76
N LEU A 26 -13.61 23.37 -1.01
CA LEU A 26 -12.79 23.93 -2.12
C LEU A 26 -12.60 25.49 -2.23
N ALA A 27 -11.55 26.08 -2.84
CA ALA A 27 -10.21 25.65 -3.30
C ALA A 27 -9.33 26.87 -3.77
N THR A 28 -8.16 26.60 -4.39
CA THR A 28 -7.33 27.45 -5.30
C THR A 28 -6.26 28.38 -4.67
N LEU A 29 -5.07 28.67 -5.26
CA LEU A 29 -4.40 28.24 -6.53
C LEU A 29 -2.86 28.55 -6.56
N ALA A 30 -2.07 27.75 -7.30
CA ALA A 30 -0.81 28.08 -8.05
C ALA A 30 0.53 28.43 -7.30
N LEU A 31 1.77 28.16 -7.80
CA LEU A 31 2.30 27.38 -8.95
C LEU A 31 3.86 27.20 -8.89
N ALA A 32 4.40 26.17 -9.60
CA ALA A 32 5.67 26.10 -10.38
C ALA A 32 6.95 25.31 -9.90
N GLN A 33 7.27 24.24 -10.66
CA GLN A 33 8.59 23.80 -11.23
C GLN A 33 9.80 23.36 -10.34
N GLN A 34 10.72 22.45 -10.77
CA GLN A 34 10.72 21.27 -11.68
C GLN A 34 12.10 20.53 -11.61
N ALA A 35 12.18 19.28 -12.13
CA ALA A 35 13.36 18.39 -12.32
C ALA A 35 13.75 17.48 -11.13
N GLN A 36 14.33 16.28 -11.26
CA GLN A 36 14.41 15.13 -12.22
C GLN A 36 15.42 14.14 -11.55
N ALA A 37 15.38 12.83 -11.85
CA ALA A 37 16.18 11.80 -11.13
C ALA A 37 16.93 10.81 -12.05
N GLU A 38 17.76 9.92 -11.47
CA GLU A 38 18.44 8.78 -12.13
C GLU A 38 18.44 7.50 -11.26
N ASP A 39 18.54 6.31 -11.89
CA ASP A 39 18.28 4.98 -11.32
C ASP A 39 19.42 4.32 -10.51
N VAL A 40 19.06 3.34 -9.66
CA VAL A 40 19.97 2.27 -9.15
C VAL A 40 19.25 0.91 -9.14
N ALA A 41 19.98 -0.18 -9.41
CA ALA A 41 19.42 -1.51 -9.67
C ALA A 41 19.51 -2.52 -8.49
N ALA A 42 18.64 -3.54 -8.52
CA ALA A 42 18.47 -4.56 -7.48
C ALA A 42 19.51 -5.71 -7.50
N VAL A 43 19.57 -6.47 -6.40
CA VAL A 43 20.46 -7.63 -6.18
C VAL A 43 19.65 -8.88 -5.76
N ALA A 44 20.08 -10.07 -6.19
CA ALA A 44 19.33 -11.33 -6.01
C ALA A 44 19.74 -12.14 -4.75
N PRO A 45 18.81 -12.94 -4.16
CA PRO A 45 19.03 -13.66 -2.89
C PRO A 45 19.65 -15.07 -3.03
N THR A 46 20.10 -15.64 -1.91
CA THR A 46 20.77 -16.97 -1.80
C THR A 46 19.83 -18.12 -1.39
N ALA A 47 20.23 -19.35 -1.71
CA ALA A 47 19.40 -20.58 -1.60
C ALA A 47 19.29 -21.19 -0.17
N PRO A 48 18.22 -21.97 0.13
CA PRO A 48 17.94 -22.53 1.47
C PRO A 48 18.61 -23.88 1.77
N ALA A 49 18.60 -24.29 3.05
CA ALA A 49 19.20 -25.53 3.56
C ALA A 49 18.20 -26.70 3.73
N THR A 50 18.71 -27.93 3.68
CA THR A 50 17.92 -29.18 3.73
C THR A 50 17.68 -29.70 5.16
N ALA A 51 16.47 -30.19 5.43
CA ALA A 51 16.09 -30.83 6.70
C ALA A 51 16.76 -32.21 6.93
N GLN A 52 16.85 -32.61 8.21
CA GLN A 52 17.20 -33.98 8.62
C GLN A 52 16.22 -34.53 9.68
N THR A 53 16.00 -35.85 9.62
CA THR A 53 15.09 -36.60 10.50
C THR A 53 15.71 -36.92 11.86
N VAL A 54 14.95 -36.75 12.94
CA VAL A 54 15.38 -37.07 14.31
C VAL A 54 14.86 -38.45 14.74
N ALA A 55 15.70 -39.22 15.43
CA ALA A 55 15.34 -40.44 16.15
C ALA A 55 15.68 -40.28 17.66
N ALA A 56 14.86 -40.85 18.53
CA ALA A 56 15.03 -40.75 19.98
C ALA A 56 16.21 -41.58 20.54
N PRO A 57 16.74 -41.19 21.71
CA PRO A 57 16.86 -42.19 22.78
C PRO A 57 16.54 -41.69 24.21
N THR A 58 16.56 -42.63 25.14
CA THR A 58 16.21 -42.56 26.57
C THR A 58 17.28 -41.95 27.51
N THR A 59 16.82 -41.54 28.71
CA THR A 59 17.45 -41.51 30.05
C THR A 59 18.95 -41.90 30.21
N THR A 60 19.74 -41.36 31.17
CA THR A 60 19.43 -41.29 32.62
C THR A 60 20.47 -40.47 33.43
N THR A 61 20.02 -39.71 34.45
CA THR A 61 20.68 -39.36 35.75
C THR A 61 22.05 -38.66 35.90
N THR A 62 22.07 -37.79 36.94
CA THR A 62 23.09 -37.52 37.99
C THR A 62 24.19 -36.43 37.87
N ALA A 63 24.13 -35.56 38.89
CA ALA A 63 25.23 -34.99 39.71
C ALA A 63 26.01 -33.73 39.24
N ALA A 64 25.85 -32.67 40.05
CA ALA A 64 26.78 -31.55 40.26
C ALA A 64 27.86 -31.97 41.32
N PRO A 65 28.77 -31.12 41.90
CA PRO A 65 28.70 -29.65 42.06
C PRO A 65 30.06 -28.85 42.07
N VAL A 66 30.00 -27.56 42.50
CA VAL A 66 31.04 -26.82 43.27
C VAL A 66 32.33 -26.36 42.51
N VAL A 67 32.92 -25.16 42.72
CA VAL A 67 32.49 -23.86 43.29
C VAL A 67 33.53 -22.75 42.94
N GLU A 68 33.31 -21.52 43.42
CA GLU A 68 34.29 -20.42 43.62
C GLU A 68 34.67 -19.47 42.45
N ALA A 69 34.61 -18.17 42.77
CA ALA A 69 35.33 -17.05 42.15
C ALA A 69 36.35 -16.50 43.18
N PRO A 70 37.33 -15.64 42.80
CA PRO A 70 37.06 -14.20 42.90
C PRO A 70 37.85 -13.26 41.96
N THR A 71 37.40 -12.00 41.87
CA THR A 71 38.12 -10.79 41.41
C THR A 71 39.22 -10.36 42.43
N PRO A 72 40.22 -9.46 42.15
CA PRO A 72 39.98 -8.06 41.70
C PRO A 72 41.10 -7.29 40.93
N ALA A 73 40.85 -5.98 40.72
CA ALA A 73 41.80 -4.84 40.75
C ALA A 73 42.67 -4.43 39.51
N THR A 74 42.22 -3.32 38.90
CA THR A 74 42.92 -2.20 38.20
C THR A 74 44.41 -1.90 38.47
N THR A 75 45.19 -1.46 37.45
CA THR A 75 45.72 -0.05 37.27
C THR A 75 46.77 0.16 36.12
N THR A 76 46.71 1.35 35.47
CA THR A 76 47.77 2.22 34.85
C THR A 76 48.86 1.74 33.85
N ASP A 77 48.72 2.18 32.58
CA ASP A 77 49.45 3.29 31.89
C ASP A 77 50.88 3.19 31.26
N ALA A 78 51.02 3.90 30.11
CA ALA A 78 52.17 4.51 29.39
C ALA A 78 53.48 3.79 28.97
N SER A 79 53.77 3.76 27.64
CA SER A 79 54.95 4.38 26.94
C SER A 79 55.17 3.81 25.50
N VAL A 80 55.12 4.59 24.40
CA VAL A 80 56.09 5.52 23.77
C VAL A 80 57.25 4.88 22.95
N THR A 81 57.30 5.10 21.62
CA THR A 81 58.51 5.56 20.87
C THR A 81 58.24 5.89 19.37
N ALA A 82 59.09 6.75 18.79
CA ALA A 82 59.22 7.08 17.35
C ALA A 82 60.74 6.87 16.97
N PRO A 83 61.46 7.56 16.04
CA PRO A 83 61.15 8.67 15.10
C PRO A 83 61.90 8.65 13.71
N VAL A 84 61.93 9.82 13.03
CA VAL A 84 62.94 10.37 12.06
C VAL A 84 62.53 10.55 10.58
N ALA A 85 62.92 11.71 10.00
CA ALA A 85 62.69 12.19 8.61
C ALA A 85 64.02 12.20 7.78
N PRO A 86 64.47 13.18 6.92
CA PRO A 86 64.11 14.61 6.68
C PRO A 86 64.11 15.04 5.16
N VAL A 87 64.48 16.31 4.82
CA VAL A 87 64.64 16.94 3.47
C VAL A 87 63.32 17.47 2.85
N THR A 88 63.02 18.76 2.55
CA THR A 88 63.64 20.12 2.59
C THR A 88 64.78 20.45 1.61
N THR A 89 64.87 21.60 0.92
CA THR A 89 64.27 22.97 1.09
C THR A 89 63.41 23.40 -0.15
N ASP A 90 63.20 24.63 -0.66
CA ASP A 90 63.71 26.01 -0.44
C ASP A 90 62.77 27.12 -1.03
N ALA A 91 63.14 28.42 -0.98
CA ALA A 91 62.35 29.57 -1.51
C ALA A 91 63.22 30.73 -2.08
N THR A 92 62.67 31.65 -2.89
CA THR A 92 63.29 32.97 -3.17
C THR A 92 62.36 34.02 -3.81
N THR A 93 62.64 35.31 -3.56
CA THR A 93 62.02 36.49 -4.21
C THR A 93 63.13 37.42 -4.73
N PRO A 94 62.91 38.17 -5.82
CA PRO A 94 63.52 39.50 -5.92
C PRO A 94 62.59 40.62 -6.45
N ALA A 95 63.05 41.85 -6.25
CA ALA A 95 62.36 43.14 -6.40
C ALA A 95 62.06 43.61 -7.85
N PRO A 96 61.15 44.61 -8.03
CA PRO A 96 60.99 45.38 -9.28
C PRO A 96 61.97 46.58 -9.36
N THR A 97 62.14 47.17 -10.56
CA THR A 97 63.03 48.32 -10.81
C THR A 97 62.51 49.34 -11.84
N THR A 98 62.73 50.63 -11.51
CA THR A 98 62.93 51.82 -12.39
C THR A 98 61.84 52.29 -13.39
N ASP A 99 61.18 53.40 -13.00
CA ASP A 99 61.03 54.70 -13.73
C ASP A 99 60.40 54.82 -15.14
N PRO A 100 59.94 56.03 -15.57
CA PRO A 100 59.54 57.26 -14.83
C PRO A 100 58.05 57.64 -15.19
N THR A 101 57.43 58.81 -14.96
CA THR A 101 57.88 60.22 -14.84
C THR A 101 56.75 61.12 -14.24
N THR A 102 57.11 62.17 -13.48
CA THR A 102 56.42 63.49 -13.24
C THR A 102 54.88 63.63 -13.27
N ALA A 103 54.20 64.40 -12.40
CA ALA A 103 54.67 65.59 -11.66
C ALA A 103 54.00 65.78 -10.26
N ALA A 104 54.55 66.73 -9.49
CA ALA A 104 54.15 67.17 -8.14
C ALA A 104 53.87 68.72 -8.17
N PRO A 105 53.70 69.51 -7.06
CA PRO A 105 53.88 69.17 -5.63
C PRO A 105 52.95 69.85 -4.56
N ALA A 106 53.06 69.33 -3.32
CA ALA A 106 53.00 70.04 -2.01
C ALA A 106 51.65 70.62 -1.47
N PRO A 107 51.51 70.89 -0.13
CA PRO A 107 52.38 70.54 1.01
C PRO A 107 51.69 69.89 2.26
N ALA A 108 52.40 68.95 2.89
CA ALA A 108 52.63 68.74 4.34
C ALA A 108 51.51 68.69 5.44
N VAL A 109 51.74 67.78 6.41
CA VAL A 109 51.12 67.62 7.77
C VAL A 109 49.61 67.28 7.77
N THR A 110 49.06 66.30 8.51
CA THR A 110 49.47 65.67 9.79
C THR A 110 49.11 64.17 9.80
N ALA A 111 49.75 63.38 10.67
CA ALA A 111 49.47 61.94 10.81
C ALA A 111 48.08 61.64 11.39
N VAL A 112 47.36 60.70 10.78
CA VAL A 112 46.15 60.04 11.32
C VAL A 112 46.29 58.54 11.08
N THR A 113 46.22 57.75 12.14
CA THR A 113 46.33 56.29 12.07
C THR A 113 45.07 55.68 11.42
N PRO A 114 45.19 54.78 10.42
CA PRO A 114 44.06 53.98 9.98
C PRO A 114 43.60 53.09 11.15
N LYS A 115 42.45 53.42 11.74
CA LYS A 115 41.84 52.61 12.80
C LYS A 115 41.33 51.32 12.15
N ALA A 116 41.89 50.18 12.55
CA ALA A 116 41.41 48.89 12.07
C ALA A 116 39.94 48.72 12.46
N THR A 117 39.07 48.53 11.46
CA THR A 117 37.66 48.21 11.67
C THR A 117 37.59 46.76 12.13
N ALA A 118 37.52 46.55 13.44
CA ALA A 118 37.27 45.23 14.00
C ALA A 118 35.89 44.76 13.55
N THR A 119 35.82 43.59 12.90
CA THR A 119 34.56 42.87 12.68
C THR A 119 33.91 42.63 14.05
N PRO A 120 32.63 42.97 14.27
CA PRO A 120 32.00 42.71 15.55
C PRO A 120 31.92 41.20 15.79
N THR A 121 32.45 40.74 16.92
CA THR A 121 32.29 39.34 17.35
C THR A 121 30.84 39.12 17.72
N VAL A 122 30.09 38.38 16.89
CA VAL A 122 28.70 38.02 17.17
C VAL A 122 28.65 37.16 18.43
N LYS A 123 27.87 37.57 19.43
CA LYS A 123 27.63 36.77 20.64
C LYS A 123 26.57 35.71 20.33
N ALA A 124 26.97 34.45 20.24
CA ALA A 124 26.04 33.34 20.23
C ALA A 124 25.56 33.04 21.67
N GLU A 125 24.24 33.00 21.87
CA GLU A 125 23.61 32.44 23.07
C GLU A 125 23.30 30.95 22.83
N PRO A 126 23.17 30.11 23.89
CA PRO A 126 22.66 28.74 23.75
C PRO A 126 21.30 28.70 23.04
N SER A 127 20.92 27.57 22.43
CA SER A 127 19.62 27.38 21.78
C SER A 127 18.44 27.41 22.78
N GLN A 128 17.21 27.37 22.28
CA GLN A 128 15.98 27.23 23.07
C GLN A 128 14.84 26.68 22.21
N THR A 129 14.13 25.66 22.71
CA THR A 129 12.88 25.20 22.12
C THR A 129 11.78 26.24 22.29
N VAL A 130 10.93 26.40 21.27
CA VAL A 130 9.78 27.30 21.24
C VAL A 130 8.55 26.49 20.82
N TYR A 131 7.65 26.25 21.77
CA TYR A 131 6.42 25.49 21.54
C TYR A 131 5.33 26.41 20.97
N MET A 132 4.81 26.12 19.77
CA MET A 132 3.96 27.08 19.02
C MET A 132 2.52 27.21 19.54
N ASP A 133 2.16 26.47 20.59
CA ASP A 133 0.87 26.50 21.29
C ASP A 133 0.84 27.43 22.53
N VAL A 134 2.00 27.78 23.11
CA VAL A 134 2.11 28.60 24.33
C VAL A 134 2.93 29.88 24.14
N THR A 135 2.79 30.82 25.08
CA THR A 135 3.60 32.04 25.11
C THR A 135 5.00 31.75 25.65
N ASN A 136 5.99 31.78 24.76
CA ASN A 136 7.40 31.53 25.05
C ASN A 136 8.13 32.84 25.39
N LYS A 137 9.00 32.80 26.40
CA LYS A 137 9.84 33.95 26.80
C LYS A 137 11.32 33.66 26.55
N VAL A 138 11.95 34.53 25.78
CA VAL A 138 13.37 34.49 25.45
C VAL A 138 14.03 35.72 26.06
N ASN A 139 14.88 35.52 27.07
CA ASN A 139 15.55 36.59 27.81
C ASN A 139 17.01 36.73 27.36
N ILE A 140 17.46 37.94 27.03
CA ILE A 140 18.81 38.21 26.52
C ILE A 140 19.44 39.42 27.21
N SER A 141 20.56 39.23 27.89
CA SER A 141 21.36 40.31 28.48
C SER A 141 22.43 40.81 27.50
N ALA A 142 22.20 41.98 26.92
CA ALA A 142 23.13 42.65 26.02
C ALA A 142 24.13 43.53 26.80
N PRO A 143 25.46 43.44 26.56
CA PRO A 143 26.48 44.23 27.26
C PRO A 143 26.60 45.67 26.73
N THR A 144 25.47 46.31 26.41
CA THR A 144 25.38 47.70 25.92
C THR A 144 24.03 48.32 26.26
N THR A 145 24.02 49.65 26.37
CA THR A 145 22.81 50.48 26.57
C THR A 145 22.30 51.13 25.27
N SER A 146 22.96 50.87 24.14
CA SER A 146 22.47 51.22 22.81
C SER A 146 21.23 50.38 22.43
N PRO A 147 20.14 50.99 21.94
CA PRO A 147 18.97 50.25 21.47
C PRO A 147 19.31 49.29 20.33
N MET A 148 18.79 48.06 20.41
CA MET A 148 18.87 47.07 19.33
C MET A 148 17.51 46.87 18.67
N LYS A 149 17.51 46.54 17.37
CA LYS A 149 16.35 45.96 16.70
C LYS A 149 16.45 44.43 16.81
N TRP A 150 15.37 43.80 17.25
CA TRP A 150 15.27 42.34 17.28
C TRP A 150 14.47 41.83 16.09
N THR A 151 14.92 40.74 15.49
CA THR A 151 14.24 40.07 14.38
C THR A 151 14.47 38.57 14.43
N ILE A 152 13.45 37.77 14.07
CA ILE A 152 13.60 36.35 13.76
C ILE A 152 13.37 36.21 12.24
N PRO A 153 14.41 36.12 11.39
CA PRO A 153 14.24 35.94 9.95
C PRO A 153 13.52 34.62 9.63
N LYS A 154 12.83 34.57 8.49
CA LYS A 154 11.90 33.51 8.05
C LYS A 154 10.64 33.30 8.89
N LEU A 155 10.62 33.63 10.19
CA LEU A 155 9.40 33.59 10.98
C LEU A 155 8.40 34.67 10.49
N PRO A 156 7.11 34.35 10.31
CA PRO A 156 6.10 35.36 10.02
C PRO A 156 6.09 36.45 11.10
N THR A 157 5.91 37.72 10.70
CA THR A 157 5.88 38.86 11.65
C THR A 157 4.57 38.98 12.43
N ASN A 158 3.56 38.22 12.01
CA ASN A 158 2.18 38.25 12.46
C ASN A 158 1.68 36.82 12.69
N LEU A 159 0.56 36.67 13.40
CA LEU A 159 -0.09 35.39 13.66
C LEU A 159 -0.96 34.92 12.50
N TYR A 160 -1.12 33.60 12.39
CA TYR A 160 -1.97 32.95 11.40
C TYR A 160 -3.46 33.18 11.72
N ASP A 161 -4.19 33.82 10.81
CA ASP A 161 -5.64 33.89 10.87
C ASP A 161 -6.25 32.66 10.19
N MET A 162 -6.72 31.74 11.03
CA MET A 162 -7.39 30.48 10.67
C MET A 162 -8.52 30.67 9.64
N LYS A 163 -9.16 31.84 9.60
CA LYS A 163 -10.28 32.13 8.68
C LYS A 163 -9.82 32.54 7.28
N THR A 164 -8.67 33.22 7.17
CA THR A 164 -8.14 33.71 5.88
C THR A 164 -6.99 32.87 5.34
N GLY A 165 -6.39 31.99 6.15
CA GLY A 165 -5.24 31.19 5.75
C GLY A 165 -3.94 31.99 5.67
N THR A 166 -3.90 33.19 6.29
CA THR A 166 -2.79 34.14 6.11
C THR A 166 -2.27 34.67 7.45
N PHE A 167 -0.99 35.04 7.48
CA PHE A 167 -0.36 35.69 8.63
C PHE A 167 -0.71 37.19 8.69
N THR A 168 -1.97 37.48 9.00
CA THR A 168 -2.53 38.85 9.09
C THR A 168 -3.01 39.23 10.50
N GLY A 169 -2.80 38.36 11.49
CA GLY A 169 -3.17 38.59 12.89
C GLY A 169 -2.28 39.59 13.64
N ALA A 170 -2.31 39.52 14.98
CA ALA A 170 -1.42 40.31 15.86
C ALA A 170 0.07 39.99 15.59
N PRO A 171 1.03 40.80 16.08
CA PRO A 171 2.46 40.47 15.96
C PRO A 171 2.80 39.12 16.59
N SER A 172 3.64 38.32 15.93
CA SER A 172 4.03 36.98 16.39
C SER A 172 4.98 37.00 17.60
N TYR A 173 5.71 38.10 17.77
CA TYR A 173 6.49 38.37 18.96
C TYR A 173 6.45 39.85 19.34
N THR A 174 6.66 40.12 20.62
CA THR A 174 6.88 41.46 21.18
C THR A 174 8.21 41.53 21.90
N VAL A 175 8.73 42.73 22.15
CA VAL A 175 10.01 42.93 22.84
C VAL A 175 9.90 44.04 23.88
N THR A 176 10.32 43.73 25.10
CA THR A 176 10.43 44.69 26.21
C THR A 176 11.89 44.87 26.60
N GLU A 177 12.38 46.12 26.64
CA GLU A 177 13.74 46.45 27.11
C GLU A 177 13.75 46.94 28.57
N THR A 178 14.72 46.51 29.36
CA THR A 178 14.99 46.99 30.72
C THR A 178 16.47 47.34 30.84
N LYS A 179 16.78 48.60 31.19
CA LYS A 179 18.18 49.08 31.25
C LYS A 179 18.78 48.84 32.62
N THR A 180 19.98 48.26 32.64
CA THR A 180 20.73 47.96 33.85
C THR A 180 21.97 48.86 33.97
N ALA A 181 22.71 48.75 35.08
CA ALA A 181 23.93 49.52 35.29
C ALA A 181 25.08 49.16 34.33
N THR A 182 24.99 48.02 33.64
CA THR A 182 26.06 47.44 32.80
C THR A 182 25.61 47.04 31.39
N GLY A 183 24.33 47.22 31.04
CA GLY A 183 23.78 46.78 29.76
C GLY A 183 22.27 47.00 29.63
N THR A 184 21.64 46.18 28.78
CA THR A 184 20.19 46.15 28.59
C THR A 184 19.73 44.70 28.56
N ASP A 185 18.76 44.36 29.39
CA ASP A 185 18.07 43.08 29.35
C ASP A 185 16.85 43.22 28.44
N TYR A 186 16.72 42.31 27.48
CA TYR A 186 15.60 42.23 26.56
C TYR A 186 14.79 40.97 26.86
N GLN A 187 13.48 41.11 27.04
CA GLN A 187 12.53 40.01 27.02
C GLN A 187 11.81 40.02 25.68
N ILE A 188 12.08 39.02 24.84
CA ILE A 188 11.35 38.74 23.61
C ILE A 188 10.26 37.73 24.00
N GLU A 189 9.00 38.11 23.83
CA GLU A 189 7.85 37.25 24.08
C GLU A 189 7.26 36.80 22.75
N ILE A 190 7.39 35.52 22.43
CA ILE A 190 6.83 34.88 21.24
C ILE A 190 5.51 34.25 21.66
N VAL A 191 4.41 34.61 21.01
CA VAL A 191 3.07 34.13 21.36
C VAL A 191 2.67 32.97 20.43
N PRO A 192 1.62 32.17 20.74
CA PRO A 192 1.22 31.02 19.92
C PRO A 192 1.01 31.42 18.46
N LEU A 193 1.66 30.69 17.53
CA LEU A 193 1.76 31.11 16.12
C LEU A 193 0.44 30.92 15.34
N PHE A 194 -0.36 29.96 15.80
CA PHE A 194 -1.54 29.41 15.13
C PHE A 194 -2.80 29.48 16.01
N GLY A 195 -3.93 28.96 15.50
CA GLY A 195 -5.14 28.76 16.28
C GLY A 195 -5.05 27.56 17.25
N PRO A 196 -6.03 27.41 18.16
CA PRO A 196 -6.01 26.41 19.24
C PRO A 196 -6.31 24.97 18.80
N ASP A 197 -6.60 24.73 17.52
CA ASP A 197 -6.86 23.40 16.97
C ASP A 197 -6.17 23.25 15.62
N LEU A 198 -5.05 22.51 15.60
CA LEU A 198 -4.28 22.25 14.38
C LEU A 198 -4.81 21.04 13.58
N SER A 199 -5.85 20.34 14.06
CA SER A 199 -6.45 19.21 13.32
C SER A 199 -7.32 19.64 12.13
N LEU A 200 -7.66 20.93 12.03
CA LEU A 200 -8.69 21.42 11.14
C LEU A 200 -8.27 21.44 9.66
N ARG A 201 -8.94 20.61 8.85
CA ARG A 201 -8.85 20.65 7.38
C ARG A 201 -9.54 21.88 6.77
N TRP A 202 -10.48 22.52 7.48
CA TRP A 202 -11.27 23.66 6.97
C TRP A 202 -11.22 24.87 7.92
N PRO A 203 -11.30 26.12 7.41
CA PRO A 203 -11.42 26.48 5.99
C PRO A 203 -10.11 26.51 5.20
N ASN A 204 -8.93 26.51 5.86
CA ASN A 204 -7.62 26.70 5.20
C ASN A 204 -6.56 25.64 5.59
N ASN A 205 -6.98 24.38 5.74
CA ASN A 205 -6.17 23.20 6.11
C ASN A 205 -4.91 23.44 6.95
N ILE A 206 -5.08 23.89 8.20
CA ILE A 206 -3.95 24.12 9.12
C ILE A 206 -3.20 22.82 9.45
N ARG A 207 -3.87 21.65 9.40
CA ARG A 207 -3.28 20.31 9.60
C ARG A 207 -2.11 20.03 8.66
N ARG A 208 -2.11 20.63 7.45
CA ARG A 208 -0.93 20.65 6.58
C ARG A 208 0.04 21.81 6.91
N THR A 209 -0.47 23.04 6.98
CA THR A 209 0.33 24.28 7.06
C THR A 209 1.19 24.42 8.33
N TYR A 210 0.82 23.84 9.49
CA TYR A 210 1.59 24.08 10.72
C TYR A 210 3.02 23.51 10.65
N ARG A 211 3.22 22.43 9.88
CA ARG A 211 4.46 21.65 9.85
C ARG A 211 5.57 22.34 9.07
N ASP A 212 5.21 23.20 8.11
CA ASP A 212 6.14 24.08 7.37
C ASP A 212 6.93 25.04 8.28
N TYR A 213 6.52 25.20 9.54
CA TYR A 213 7.11 26.11 10.53
C TYR A 213 7.90 25.38 11.63
N MET A 214 8.07 24.06 11.52
CA MET A 214 8.94 23.29 12.41
C MET A 214 10.43 23.48 12.03
N GLY A 215 11.31 23.28 13.00
CA GLY A 215 12.77 23.34 12.81
C GLY A 215 13.42 24.65 13.27
N THR A 216 14.60 24.96 12.72
CA THR A 216 15.55 25.88 13.35
C THR A 216 15.54 27.30 12.77
N TYR A 217 15.31 28.27 13.65
CA TYR A 217 15.28 29.71 13.37
C TYR A 217 16.38 30.45 14.17
N THR A 218 16.70 31.68 13.78
CA THR A 218 17.69 32.52 14.49
C THR A 218 17.07 33.82 14.95
N LEU A 219 16.95 34.03 16.26
CA LEU A 219 16.72 35.34 16.84
C LEU A 219 18.01 36.17 16.69
N GLN A 220 17.90 37.34 16.06
CA GLN A 220 19.01 38.24 15.81
C GLN A 220 18.79 39.57 16.53
N GLY A 221 19.77 39.98 17.33
CA GLY A 221 19.92 41.32 17.89
C GLY A 221 20.80 42.17 16.97
N VAL A 222 20.20 43.17 16.32
CA VAL A 222 20.83 44.02 15.30
C VAL A 222 21.08 45.42 15.87
N SER A 223 22.31 45.92 15.76
CA SER A 223 22.71 47.24 16.22
C SER A 223 22.28 48.36 15.25
N GLN A 224 22.40 49.62 15.68
CA GLN A 224 21.89 50.80 14.95
C GLN A 224 22.57 51.06 13.59
N ASP A 225 23.75 50.48 13.37
CA ASP A 225 24.48 50.47 12.10
C ASP A 225 24.10 49.30 11.16
N GLY A 226 23.14 48.46 11.57
CA GLY A 226 22.63 47.33 10.80
C GLY A 226 23.39 46.02 10.98
N LEU A 227 24.37 45.95 11.89
CA LEU A 227 25.17 44.75 12.13
C LEU A 227 24.49 43.82 13.15
N THR A 228 24.41 42.52 12.83
CA THR A 228 23.98 41.50 13.81
C THR A 228 25.09 41.32 14.85
N VAL A 229 24.76 41.54 16.13
CA VAL A 229 25.72 41.51 17.25
C VAL A 229 25.42 40.45 18.29
N ILE A 230 24.17 39.96 18.36
CA ILE A 230 23.77 38.81 19.17
C ILE A 230 22.94 37.87 18.31
N THR A 231 23.14 36.57 18.45
CA THR A 231 22.32 35.52 17.83
C THR A 231 21.93 34.48 18.86
N LYS A 232 20.66 34.08 18.87
CA LYS A 232 20.16 32.92 19.62
C LYS A 232 19.41 31.99 18.68
N GLU A 233 19.69 30.71 18.77
CA GLU A 233 18.97 29.68 18.02
C GLU A 233 17.64 29.35 18.70
N LEU A 234 16.57 29.24 17.91
CA LEU A 234 15.23 28.90 18.34
C LEU A 234 14.77 27.66 17.56
N ILE A 235 14.44 26.59 18.27
CA ILE A 235 13.94 25.33 17.67
C ILE A 235 12.42 25.34 17.82
N LEU A 236 11.71 25.54 16.72
CA LEU A 236 10.25 25.62 16.72
C LEU A 236 9.63 24.25 16.49
N ARG A 237 8.63 23.90 17.32
CA ARG A 237 7.78 22.72 17.17
C ARG A 237 6.39 23.01 17.75
N PRO A 238 5.32 22.36 17.28
CA PRO A 238 3.96 22.71 17.68
C PRO A 238 3.69 22.39 19.16
N TYR A 239 4.16 21.24 19.62
CA TYR A 239 4.02 20.72 20.99
C TYR A 239 5.33 20.08 21.46
N GLU A 240 5.35 19.45 22.64
CA GLU A 240 6.58 18.96 23.29
C GLU A 240 7.17 17.73 22.59
N ASP A 241 6.36 16.69 22.42
CA ASP A 241 6.78 15.38 21.90
C ASP A 241 6.88 15.28 20.37
N TYR A 242 6.47 16.32 19.65
CA TYR A 242 6.29 16.29 18.20
C TYR A 242 7.62 16.39 17.45
N GLN A 243 7.83 15.48 16.49
CA GLN A 243 9.04 15.39 15.68
C GLN A 243 8.76 15.46 14.17
N THR A 244 9.68 16.06 13.42
CA THR A 244 9.80 15.85 11.96
C THR A 244 10.31 14.44 11.64
N HIS A 245 10.10 13.96 10.42
CA HIS A 245 10.65 12.66 9.96
C HIS A 245 12.18 12.54 10.18
N GLU A 246 12.93 13.63 9.99
CA GLU A 246 14.38 13.64 10.26
C GLU A 246 14.68 13.52 11.77
N GLU A 247 13.94 14.23 12.64
CA GLU A 247 14.07 14.06 14.10
C GLU A 247 13.66 12.66 14.56
N LEU A 248 12.65 12.04 13.94
CA LEU A 248 12.23 10.66 14.18
C LEU A 248 13.38 9.70 13.88
N LEU A 249 13.92 9.71 12.65
CA LEU A 249 15.02 8.81 12.26
C LEU A 249 16.25 8.99 13.16
N ASN A 250 16.63 10.24 13.50
CA ASN A 250 17.70 10.51 14.45
C ASN A 250 17.41 9.95 15.85
N THR A 251 16.14 10.00 16.31
CA THR A 251 15.72 9.41 17.58
C THR A 251 15.77 7.87 17.53
N LEU A 252 15.43 7.25 16.40
CA LEU A 252 15.52 5.79 16.22
C LEU A 252 16.98 5.31 16.29
N ASP A 253 17.90 6.00 15.62
CA ASP A 253 19.34 5.70 15.67
C ASP A 253 19.92 5.94 17.08
N ASP A 254 19.53 7.01 17.78
CA ASP A 254 19.94 7.28 19.15
C ASP A 254 19.39 6.25 20.15
N VAL A 255 18.16 5.78 19.99
CA VAL A 255 17.61 4.69 20.82
C VAL A 255 18.29 3.36 20.51
N ALA A 256 18.56 3.05 19.23
CA ALA A 256 19.32 1.87 18.83
C ALA A 256 20.75 1.87 19.40
N ALA A 257 21.42 3.03 19.47
CA ALA A 257 22.74 3.17 20.07
C ALA A 257 22.71 3.21 21.63
N ASN A 258 21.71 3.86 22.22
CA ASN A 258 21.64 4.19 23.64
C ASN A 258 20.33 3.67 24.27
N HIS A 259 20.25 2.36 24.47
CA HIS A 259 19.17 1.66 25.17
C HIS A 259 19.66 0.96 26.46
N ALA A 260 18.73 0.44 27.27
CA ALA A 260 19.05 -0.31 28.48
C ALA A 260 19.70 -1.66 28.16
N THR A 261 20.82 -1.99 28.82
CA THR A 261 21.66 -3.17 28.52
C THR A 261 21.11 -4.50 29.06
N ASP A 262 19.87 -4.53 29.53
CA ASP A 262 19.17 -5.68 30.11
C ASP A 262 18.15 -6.31 29.15
N ARG A 263 18.00 -5.75 27.94
CA ARG A 263 17.05 -6.15 26.90
C ARG A 263 17.67 -6.07 25.50
N LEU A 264 16.99 -6.66 24.52
CA LEU A 264 17.25 -6.46 23.10
C LEU A 264 16.39 -5.30 22.58
N VAL A 265 17.04 -4.33 21.94
CA VAL A 265 16.40 -3.29 21.11
C VAL A 265 16.93 -3.39 19.70
N LYS A 266 16.06 -3.24 18.70
CA LYS A 266 16.41 -3.12 17.28
C LYS A 266 15.54 -2.07 16.59
N VAL A 267 16.04 -1.59 15.46
CA VAL A 267 15.24 -0.97 14.40
C VAL A 267 15.53 -1.76 13.13
N GLU A 268 14.50 -2.32 12.51
CA GLU A 268 14.58 -3.07 11.25
C GLU A 268 13.90 -2.25 10.14
N THR A 269 14.33 -2.41 8.88
CA THR A 269 13.62 -1.84 7.71
C THR A 269 12.77 -2.96 7.12
N ILE A 270 11.45 -2.77 7.12
CA ILE A 270 10.48 -3.83 6.79
C ILE A 270 9.97 -3.77 5.35
N GLY A 271 10.18 -2.64 4.67
CA GLY A 271 9.80 -2.39 3.29
C GLY A 271 10.32 -1.03 2.84
N GLN A 272 9.92 -0.63 1.64
CA GLN A 272 10.10 0.72 1.12
C GLN A 272 8.79 1.21 0.50
N SER A 273 8.53 2.51 0.60
CA SER A 273 7.36 3.17 0.02
C SER A 273 7.41 3.28 -1.50
N ALA A 274 6.35 3.82 -2.10
CA ALA A 274 6.27 4.13 -3.53
C ALA A 274 7.41 5.04 -4.02
N LEU A 275 7.83 6.03 -3.22
CA LEU A 275 8.99 6.90 -3.52
C LEU A 275 10.35 6.33 -3.04
N GLY A 276 10.36 5.14 -2.44
CA GLY A 276 11.58 4.44 -2.03
C GLY A 276 12.13 4.83 -0.66
N ASN A 277 11.35 5.50 0.18
CA ASN A 277 11.72 5.76 1.57
C ASN A 277 11.56 4.49 2.42
N ASP A 278 12.48 4.28 3.36
CA ASP A 278 12.53 3.08 4.20
C ASP A 278 11.40 3.07 5.25
N ILE A 279 10.56 2.04 5.23
CA ILE A 279 9.55 1.80 6.27
C ILE A 279 10.26 1.15 7.48
N LYS A 280 10.25 1.82 8.64
CA LYS A 280 11.03 1.44 9.84
C LYS A 280 10.14 0.83 10.91
N MET A 281 10.55 -0.32 11.45
CA MET A 281 9.89 -0.96 12.59
C MET A 281 10.87 -1.17 13.75
N GLY A 282 10.54 -0.64 14.93
CA GLY A 282 11.24 -0.91 16.19
C GLY A 282 10.85 -2.27 16.78
N ILE A 283 11.79 -2.94 17.44
CA ILE A 283 11.55 -4.18 18.19
C ILE A 283 12.18 -4.06 19.58
N VAL A 284 11.41 -4.33 20.64
CA VAL A 284 11.92 -4.47 22.01
C VAL A 284 11.52 -5.84 22.57
N ALA A 285 12.51 -6.61 23.03
CA ALA A 285 12.33 -7.96 23.55
C ALA A 285 13.37 -8.27 24.64
N LYS A 286 13.21 -9.35 25.40
CA LYS A 286 14.19 -9.75 26.43
C LYS A 286 15.58 -10.04 25.83
N ASP A 287 15.63 -10.86 24.79
CA ASP A 287 16.87 -11.30 24.14
C ASP A 287 16.58 -11.84 22.72
N GLN A 288 17.63 -12.06 21.91
CA GLN A 288 17.49 -12.64 20.57
C GLN A 288 16.95 -14.08 20.62
N ALA A 289 17.30 -14.85 21.67
CA ALA A 289 16.82 -16.21 21.85
C ALA A 289 15.29 -16.28 22.03
N SER A 290 14.68 -15.26 22.65
CA SER A 290 13.23 -15.11 22.76
C SER A 290 12.57 -14.91 21.39
N LEU A 291 13.18 -14.11 20.51
CA LEU A 291 12.69 -13.91 19.13
C LEU A 291 12.85 -15.20 18.31
N ASP A 292 14.02 -15.84 18.39
CA ASP A 292 14.33 -17.07 17.67
C ASP A 292 13.41 -18.22 18.10
N ASN A 293 13.17 -18.39 19.40
CA ASN A 293 12.24 -19.38 19.93
C ASN A 293 10.80 -19.10 19.49
N TYR A 294 10.38 -17.83 19.53
CA TYR A 294 9.03 -17.45 19.11
C TYR A 294 8.78 -17.77 17.63
N LEU A 295 9.65 -17.29 16.74
CA LEU A 295 9.49 -17.44 15.29
C LEU A 295 9.69 -18.89 14.81
N ASN A 296 10.65 -19.64 15.37
CA ASN A 296 10.99 -20.98 14.88
C ASN A 296 10.28 -22.12 15.61
N ASN A 297 9.82 -21.93 16.86
CA ASN A 297 9.16 -22.98 17.66
C ASN A 297 7.72 -22.61 18.03
N THR A 298 7.49 -21.46 18.67
CA THR A 298 6.14 -21.08 19.16
C THR A 298 5.17 -20.90 18.00
N THR A 299 5.47 -20.06 17.01
CA THR A 299 4.56 -19.76 15.90
C THR A 299 4.20 -20.99 15.06
N PRO A 300 5.15 -21.86 14.63
CA PRO A 300 4.80 -23.13 13.99
C PRO A 300 3.98 -24.07 14.88
N SER A 301 4.22 -24.08 16.20
CA SER A 301 3.41 -24.88 17.13
C SER A 301 1.97 -24.35 17.23
N MET A 302 1.77 -23.03 17.26
CA MET A 302 0.43 -22.41 17.28
C MET A 302 -0.34 -22.65 15.98
N LEU A 303 0.29 -22.47 14.83
CA LEU A 303 -0.38 -22.50 13.52
C LEU A 303 -0.59 -23.91 12.96
N LEU A 304 0.25 -24.89 13.35
CA LEU A 304 0.19 -26.27 12.83
C LEU A 304 -0.28 -27.30 13.86
N ASN A 305 -0.16 -27.02 15.16
CA ASN A 305 -0.50 -27.96 16.24
C ASN A 305 -1.22 -27.30 17.44
N PRO A 306 -2.25 -26.44 17.22
CA PRO A 306 -2.91 -25.66 18.28
C PRO A 306 -3.50 -26.52 19.39
N ASP A 307 -4.06 -27.70 19.10
CA ASP A 307 -4.58 -28.62 20.12
C ASP A 307 -3.51 -29.12 21.10
N GLN A 308 -2.28 -29.31 20.60
CA GLN A 308 -1.14 -29.68 21.44
C GLN A 308 -0.67 -28.47 22.27
N ALA A 309 -0.66 -27.27 21.68
CA ALA A 309 -0.37 -26.03 22.40
C ALA A 309 -1.41 -25.75 23.51
N LEU A 310 -2.71 -25.91 23.24
CA LEU A 310 -3.80 -25.82 24.23
C LEU A 310 -3.59 -26.80 25.39
N LYS A 311 -3.24 -28.04 25.08
CA LYS A 311 -2.96 -29.07 26.08
C LYS A 311 -1.74 -28.74 26.94
N LEU A 312 -0.68 -28.17 26.35
CA LEU A 312 0.52 -27.73 27.08
C LEU A 312 0.21 -26.48 27.92
N LEU A 313 -0.59 -25.54 27.41
CA LEU A 313 -1.02 -24.33 28.12
C LEU A 313 -1.84 -24.70 29.37
N ALA A 314 -2.82 -25.58 29.22
CA ALA A 314 -3.62 -26.13 30.32
C ALA A 314 -2.79 -26.97 31.34
N GLN A 315 -1.53 -27.25 31.05
CA GLN A 315 -0.58 -27.95 31.93
C GLN A 315 0.50 -27.02 32.53
N GLY A 316 0.52 -25.73 32.17
CA GLY A 316 1.59 -24.80 32.53
C GLY A 316 2.94 -25.15 31.88
N GLN A 317 2.90 -25.79 30.71
CA GLN A 317 4.07 -26.31 29.97
C GLN A 317 4.24 -25.71 28.57
N PHE A 318 3.37 -24.77 28.17
CA PHE A 318 3.55 -24.01 26.94
C PHE A 318 4.38 -22.75 27.24
N ASP A 319 5.66 -22.75 26.87
CA ASP A 319 6.48 -21.54 26.90
C ASP A 319 6.17 -20.70 25.66
N TYR A 320 5.60 -19.51 25.89
CA TYR A 320 5.12 -18.62 24.83
C TYR A 320 5.34 -17.15 25.20
N LYS A 321 5.65 -16.37 24.17
CA LYS A 321 5.66 -14.90 24.19
C LYS A 321 4.38 -14.35 23.56
N LEU A 322 4.04 -13.11 23.90
CA LEU A 322 3.02 -12.31 23.23
C LEU A 322 3.69 -11.16 22.48
N PRO A 323 3.81 -11.21 21.15
CA PRO A 323 4.09 -10.01 20.37
C PRO A 323 2.90 -9.06 20.44
N ILE A 324 3.14 -7.76 20.51
CA ILE A 324 2.14 -6.69 20.43
C ILE A 324 2.63 -5.70 19.39
N LEU A 325 1.74 -5.24 18.50
CA LEU A 325 2.05 -4.24 17.49
C LEU A 325 1.42 -2.90 17.87
N ILE A 326 2.22 -1.85 17.83
CA ILE A 326 1.77 -0.46 17.89
C ILE A 326 2.08 0.16 16.52
N ASN A 327 1.08 0.79 15.90
CA ASN A 327 1.08 1.19 14.48
C ASN A 327 0.58 2.63 14.30
N ASN A 328 0.93 3.25 13.17
CA ASN A 328 0.25 4.44 12.65
C ASN A 328 0.08 4.33 11.13
N THR A 329 -1.16 4.26 10.65
CA THR A 329 -1.45 4.12 9.22
C THR A 329 -1.49 5.46 8.47
N HIS A 330 -1.85 6.58 9.12
CA HIS A 330 -1.97 7.91 8.50
C HIS A 330 -0.96 8.91 9.04
N ALA A 331 -0.07 9.38 8.17
CA ALA A 331 1.07 10.21 8.59
C ALA A 331 0.75 11.70 8.84
N ASP A 332 -0.32 12.26 8.26
CA ASP A 332 -0.82 13.59 8.65
C ASP A 332 -1.60 13.58 9.99
N GLU A 333 -1.49 12.48 10.74
CA GLU A 333 -2.03 12.25 12.10
C GLU A 333 -0.90 12.18 13.13
N GLN A 334 0.20 12.89 12.86
CA GLN A 334 1.41 13.17 13.66
C GLN A 334 1.43 12.66 15.12
N PRO A 335 0.48 12.98 16.03
CA PRO A 335 0.31 12.27 17.31
C PRO A 335 0.52 10.76 17.29
N GLY A 336 0.02 10.03 16.28
CA GLY A 336 0.19 8.59 16.16
C GLY A 336 1.66 8.20 16.04
N ILE A 337 2.38 8.80 15.09
CA ILE A 337 3.83 8.63 14.90
C ILE A 337 4.58 8.92 16.21
N ASP A 338 4.28 10.07 16.84
CA ASP A 338 4.95 10.49 18.06
C ASP A 338 4.64 9.56 19.25
N ILE A 339 3.41 9.04 19.36
CA ILE A 339 3.02 8.04 20.37
C ILE A 339 3.83 6.75 20.18
N VAL A 340 3.91 6.21 18.95
CA VAL A 340 4.67 4.98 18.65
C VAL A 340 6.16 5.19 19.00
N ARG A 341 6.74 6.33 18.59
CA ARG A 341 8.11 6.75 18.93
C ARG A 341 8.31 6.84 20.44
N GLY A 342 7.45 7.56 21.15
CA GLY A 342 7.58 7.81 22.59
C GLY A 342 7.50 6.52 23.41
N LEU A 343 6.62 5.60 23.02
CA LEU A 343 6.53 4.26 23.62
C LEU A 343 7.79 3.45 23.34
N PHE A 344 8.28 3.42 22.09
CA PHE A 344 9.52 2.72 21.73
C PHE A 344 10.71 3.22 22.55
N GLU A 345 10.86 4.54 22.70
CA GLU A 345 11.91 5.13 23.54
C GLU A 345 11.76 4.71 25.01
N ALA A 346 10.54 4.81 25.57
CA ALA A 346 10.27 4.46 26.96
C ALA A 346 10.56 2.98 27.26
N PHE A 347 10.05 2.06 26.43
CA PHE A 347 10.29 0.62 26.57
C PHE A 347 11.76 0.24 26.29
N SER A 348 12.50 1.02 25.49
CA SER A 348 13.93 0.79 25.24
C SER A 348 14.83 1.29 26.37
N ARG A 349 14.45 2.37 27.07
CA ARG A 349 15.34 3.08 28.03
C ARG A 349 14.95 2.91 29.49
N GLN A 350 13.68 2.79 29.82
CA GLN A 350 13.20 2.87 31.20
C GLN A 350 13.14 1.48 31.88
N THR A 351 13.46 1.41 33.17
CA THR A 351 13.28 0.19 33.97
C THR A 351 11.83 0.02 34.42
N VAL A 352 11.13 1.14 34.65
CA VAL A 352 9.75 1.20 35.14
C VAL A 352 9.02 2.31 34.41
N ILE A 353 7.76 2.09 34.04
CA ILE A 353 6.83 3.12 33.55
C ILE A 353 5.60 3.13 34.48
N ASP A 354 5.25 4.28 35.05
CA ASP A 354 4.03 4.47 35.86
C ASP A 354 2.94 5.21 35.06
N TYR A 355 1.69 4.81 35.21
CA TYR A 355 0.53 5.56 34.69
C TYR A 355 -0.65 5.55 35.66
N GLN A 356 -1.54 6.55 35.58
CA GLN A 356 -2.77 6.60 36.38
C GLN A 356 -3.94 5.98 35.63
N THR A 357 -4.87 5.35 36.34
CA THR A 357 -6.16 4.87 35.80
C THR A 357 -7.17 4.79 36.94
N VAL A 358 -8.32 4.15 36.72
CA VAL A 358 -9.32 3.90 37.76
C VAL A 358 -9.64 2.41 37.91
N ASP A 359 -9.99 2.00 39.13
CA ASP A 359 -10.54 0.68 39.40
C ASP A 359 -12.00 0.56 38.93
N ALA A 360 -12.59 -0.65 39.03
CA ALA A 360 -13.98 -0.92 38.65
C ALA A 360 -15.05 -0.16 39.47
N ASN A 361 -14.65 0.64 40.47
CA ASN A 361 -15.51 1.53 41.25
C ASN A 361 -15.25 3.03 40.93
N ASN A 362 -14.49 3.31 39.87
CA ASN A 362 -13.97 4.63 39.49
C ASN A 362 -13.02 5.27 40.55
N THR A 363 -12.30 4.45 41.30
CA THR A 363 -11.29 4.90 42.29
C THR A 363 -9.94 5.09 41.61
N PRO A 364 -9.30 6.27 41.68
CA PRO A 364 -7.97 6.49 41.09
C PRO A 364 -6.90 5.54 41.66
N MET A 365 -6.10 4.97 40.76
CA MET A 365 -4.99 4.07 41.08
C MET A 365 -3.80 4.28 40.12
N THR A 366 -2.60 3.99 40.59
CA THR A 366 -1.38 3.95 39.76
C THR A 366 -1.08 2.50 39.36
N VAL A 367 -0.76 2.27 38.09
CA VAL A 367 -0.20 1.02 37.59
C VAL A 367 1.28 1.22 37.29
N THR A 368 2.10 0.23 37.64
CA THR A 368 3.56 0.26 37.55
C THR A 368 4.05 -0.89 36.68
N LEU A 369 4.53 -0.58 35.47
CA LEU A 369 5.07 -1.55 34.52
C LEU A 369 6.57 -1.74 34.77
N ASP A 370 6.95 -2.86 35.38
CA ASP A 370 8.33 -3.36 35.45
C ASP A 370 8.73 -3.91 34.06
N ILE A 371 9.57 -3.17 33.33
CA ILE A 371 9.85 -3.47 31.91
C ILE A 371 10.70 -4.74 31.73
N PRO A 372 11.78 -4.98 32.48
CA PRO A 372 12.51 -6.25 32.43
C PRO A 372 11.61 -7.47 32.70
N LYS A 373 10.67 -7.36 33.64
CA LYS A 373 9.68 -8.40 33.94
C LYS A 373 8.63 -8.56 32.83
N LEU A 374 8.13 -7.46 32.27
CA LEU A 374 7.18 -7.46 31.15
C LEU A 374 7.75 -8.17 29.92
N LEU A 375 9.02 -7.93 29.59
CA LEU A 375 9.71 -8.57 28.46
C LEU A 375 9.99 -10.08 28.71
N GLU A 376 9.85 -10.59 29.93
CA GLU A 376 9.80 -12.04 30.16
C GLU A 376 8.59 -12.68 29.47
N LYS A 377 7.50 -11.92 29.21
CA LYS A 377 6.30 -12.42 28.51
C LYS A 377 6.03 -11.76 27.16
N VAL A 378 6.38 -10.50 26.97
CA VAL A 378 6.00 -9.68 25.80
C VAL A 378 7.17 -9.51 24.81
N ILE A 379 6.84 -9.35 23.53
CA ILE A 379 7.70 -8.78 22.47
C ILE A 379 6.95 -7.54 21.98
N LEU A 380 7.59 -6.38 21.91
CA LEU A 380 6.95 -5.15 21.45
C LEU A 380 7.46 -4.80 20.05
N LEU A 381 6.53 -4.47 19.16
CA LEU A 381 6.75 -4.12 17.76
C LEU A 381 6.16 -2.74 17.52
N PHE A 382 6.94 -1.86 16.90
CA PHE A 382 6.60 -0.44 16.75
C PHE A 382 6.76 -0.06 15.28
N ASP A 383 5.69 -0.06 14.50
CA ASP A 383 5.74 0.54 13.15
C ASP A 383 5.43 2.04 13.30
N PHE A 384 6.46 2.87 13.09
CA PHE A 384 6.38 4.30 13.39
C PHE A 384 5.46 5.04 12.44
N THR A 385 5.39 4.59 11.18
CA THR A 385 4.38 5.02 10.21
C THR A 385 4.42 4.09 8.99
N GLU A 386 3.24 3.59 8.58
CA GLU A 386 3.14 2.83 7.32
C GLU A 386 3.48 3.70 6.10
N ASN A 387 3.30 5.02 6.20
CA ASN A 387 3.36 5.99 5.11
C ASN A 387 4.49 7.02 5.32
N PRO A 388 5.78 6.65 5.18
CA PRO A 388 6.90 7.59 5.35
C PRO A 388 6.92 8.68 4.28
N ASP A 389 6.36 8.44 3.10
CA ASP A 389 6.19 9.47 2.05
C ASP A 389 5.23 10.57 2.53
N GLY A 390 4.12 10.17 3.15
CA GLY A 390 3.16 11.07 3.77
C GLY A 390 3.68 11.74 5.04
N ASP A 391 4.58 11.11 5.79
CA ASP A 391 5.28 11.76 6.92
C ASP A 391 6.18 12.88 6.39
N ILE A 392 6.98 12.63 5.34
CA ILE A 392 7.80 13.66 4.72
C ILE A 392 6.94 14.79 4.11
N ALA A 393 5.85 14.46 3.40
CA ALA A 393 5.00 15.41 2.68
C ALA A 393 3.87 16.07 3.51
N ASN A 394 3.66 15.61 4.75
CA ASN A 394 2.48 15.88 5.57
C ASN A 394 1.16 15.62 4.80
N THR A 395 0.93 14.37 4.38
CA THR A 395 -0.27 13.91 3.67
C THR A 395 -0.86 12.64 4.28
N ARG A 396 -2.20 12.54 4.25
CA ARG A 396 -2.94 11.32 4.63
C ARG A 396 -2.63 10.15 3.69
N ALA A 397 -2.77 10.46 2.40
CA ALA A 397 -2.65 9.50 1.32
C ALA A 397 -1.19 9.16 1.02
N LEU A 398 -1.02 8.04 0.32
CA LEU A 398 0.22 7.65 -0.36
C LEU A 398 0.50 8.60 -1.54
N ASP A 399 1.70 8.52 -2.14
CA ASP A 399 2.10 9.33 -3.31
C ASP A 399 1.09 9.27 -4.48
N ASN A 400 0.52 8.08 -4.71
CA ASN A 400 -0.49 7.88 -5.76
C ASN A 400 -1.88 8.44 -5.41
N GLY A 401 -2.09 9.00 -4.21
CA GLY A 401 -3.35 9.58 -3.76
C GLY A 401 -4.34 8.62 -3.09
N LEU A 402 -4.03 7.32 -3.00
CA LEU A 402 -4.88 6.35 -2.30
C LEU A 402 -4.71 6.44 -0.78
N ASP A 403 -5.78 6.15 -0.04
CA ASP A 403 -5.77 6.06 1.43
C ASP A 403 -5.24 4.66 1.84
N PRO A 404 -4.13 4.55 2.61
CA PRO A 404 -3.56 3.26 2.99
C PRO A 404 -4.52 2.44 3.88
N ASN A 405 -5.29 3.12 4.75
CA ASN A 405 -6.34 2.54 5.59
C ASN A 405 -7.64 2.29 4.79
N ARG A 406 -7.50 2.01 3.49
CA ARG A 406 -8.49 1.39 2.59
C ARG A 406 -7.88 0.28 1.72
N ASP A 407 -6.61 -0.10 1.95
CA ASP A 407 -5.84 -1.03 1.11
C ASP A 407 -5.18 -2.19 1.88
N THR A 408 -5.16 -2.24 3.23
CA THR A 408 -4.53 -3.35 3.98
C THR A 408 -5.12 -4.74 3.63
N GLY A 409 -6.39 -4.76 3.22
CA GLY A 409 -7.07 -5.94 2.69
C GLY A 409 -6.85 -6.21 1.19
N TYR A 410 -6.53 -5.20 0.38
CA TYR A 410 -6.35 -5.35 -1.08
C TYR A 410 -4.88 -5.53 -1.49
N GLN A 411 -3.96 -4.86 -0.78
CA GLN A 411 -2.50 -4.94 -0.90
C GLN A 411 -1.99 -4.54 -2.29
N THR A 412 -2.56 -3.46 -2.84
CA THR A 412 -2.14 -2.86 -4.11
C THR A 412 -0.84 -2.06 -3.97
N ASN A 413 -0.60 -1.46 -2.80
CA ASN A 413 0.55 -0.57 -2.53
C ASN A 413 1.69 -1.28 -1.78
N PRO A 414 2.96 -0.84 -1.90
CA PRO A 414 4.09 -1.46 -1.19
C PRO A 414 4.06 -1.25 0.33
N GLU A 415 3.44 -0.17 0.83
CA GLU A 415 3.32 0.20 2.24
C GLU A 415 2.47 -0.81 3.01
N THR A 416 1.20 -0.94 2.64
CA THR A 416 0.24 -1.91 3.22
C THR A 416 0.75 -3.34 3.09
N ARG A 417 1.49 -3.63 2.02
CA ARG A 417 2.18 -4.90 1.79
C ARG A 417 3.32 -5.20 2.76
N ALA A 418 3.97 -4.19 3.34
CA ALA A 418 5.06 -4.36 4.31
C ALA A 418 4.52 -4.65 5.72
N ILE A 419 3.52 -3.89 6.19
CA ILE A 419 2.89 -4.11 7.49
C ILE A 419 2.18 -5.47 7.56
N VAL A 420 1.49 -5.88 6.48
CA VAL A 420 0.86 -7.22 6.38
C VAL A 420 1.89 -8.35 6.51
N GLU A 421 3.11 -8.19 5.96
CA GLU A 421 4.18 -9.16 6.17
C GLU A 421 4.61 -9.23 7.64
N GLN A 422 4.66 -8.11 8.37
CA GLN A 422 4.98 -8.12 9.80
C GLN A 422 3.85 -8.72 10.64
N ILE A 423 2.58 -8.38 10.38
CA ILE A 423 1.42 -8.95 11.08
C ILE A 423 1.41 -10.49 10.95
N ASN A 424 1.71 -11.04 9.78
CA ASN A 424 1.71 -12.48 9.54
C ASN A 424 3.00 -13.20 9.98
N LYS A 425 4.16 -12.53 9.95
CA LYS A 425 5.42 -12.98 10.57
C LYS A 425 5.29 -13.11 12.08
N TRP A 426 4.73 -12.09 12.73
CA TRP A 426 4.71 -11.99 14.19
C TRP A 426 3.44 -12.49 14.85
N ASN A 427 2.29 -12.51 14.17
CA ASN A 427 0.98 -12.84 14.77
C ASN A 427 0.79 -12.16 16.14
N PRO A 428 0.87 -10.82 16.24
CA PRO A 428 0.76 -10.10 17.52
C PRO A 428 -0.60 -10.36 18.18
N ILE A 429 -0.69 -10.30 19.51
CA ILE A 429 -1.94 -10.60 20.25
C ILE A 429 -2.93 -9.43 20.20
N ALA A 430 -2.42 -8.20 20.13
CA ALA A 430 -3.16 -7.00 19.80
C ALA A 430 -2.42 -6.15 18.74
N ILE A 431 -3.19 -5.35 18.00
CA ILE A 431 -2.71 -4.24 17.17
C ILE A 431 -3.35 -2.97 17.75
N PHE A 432 -2.53 -2.03 18.20
CA PHE A 432 -2.95 -0.70 18.62
C PHE A 432 -2.61 0.28 17.49
N ASP A 433 -3.60 0.62 16.68
CA ASP A 433 -3.47 1.41 15.46
C ASP A 433 -3.89 2.86 15.75
N VAL A 434 -2.92 3.77 15.80
CA VAL A 434 -3.10 5.10 16.40
C VAL A 434 -3.36 6.17 15.33
N HIS A 435 -4.53 6.81 15.45
CA HIS A 435 -5.20 7.60 14.43
C HIS A 435 -5.71 8.96 14.95
N GLY A 436 -6.14 9.84 14.05
CA GLY A 436 -6.72 11.14 14.39
C GLY A 436 -7.50 11.85 13.25
N PHE A 437 -8.68 12.43 13.47
CA PHE A 437 -9.21 12.88 14.75
C PHE A 437 -10.75 12.87 14.71
N VAL A 438 -11.36 11.86 15.34
CA VAL A 438 -12.72 11.95 15.90
C VAL A 438 -12.69 12.96 17.06
N LYS A 439 -13.76 13.71 17.34
CA LYS A 439 -13.71 14.78 18.37
C LYS A 439 -13.95 14.25 19.79
N GLU A 440 -14.68 13.16 19.90
CA GLU A 440 -14.72 12.24 21.01
C GLU A 440 -13.47 11.33 20.96
N PHE A 441 -12.91 10.95 22.11
CA PHE A 441 -11.80 9.98 22.14
C PHE A 441 -12.36 8.58 21.87
N LEU A 442 -12.11 8.03 20.67
CA LEU A 442 -12.75 6.79 20.20
C LEU A 442 -11.77 5.62 20.24
N ILE A 443 -12.24 4.47 20.77
CA ILE A 443 -11.47 3.23 20.84
C ILE A 443 -12.39 2.05 20.44
N GLU A 444 -12.01 1.31 19.41
CA GLU A 444 -12.74 0.11 18.95
C GLU A 444 -12.78 -1.00 20.03
N PRO A 445 -13.85 -1.81 20.11
CA PRO A 445 -14.53 -2.46 18.97
C PRO A 445 -15.58 -1.65 18.19
N CYS A 446 -15.79 -2.08 16.94
CA CYS A 446 -16.72 -1.57 15.94
C CYS A 446 -18.21 -1.87 16.24
N THR A 447 -19.10 -1.17 15.53
CA THR A 447 -20.50 -1.60 15.37
C THR A 447 -20.59 -2.84 14.48
N PRO A 448 -21.67 -3.64 14.54
CA PRO A 448 -22.01 -4.54 13.44
C PRO A 448 -22.32 -3.74 12.15
N PRO A 449 -22.37 -4.38 10.97
CA PRO A 449 -22.16 -5.80 10.72
C PRO A 449 -20.71 -6.24 10.97
N HIS A 450 -20.58 -7.51 11.34
CA HIS A 450 -19.32 -8.21 11.50
C HIS A 450 -19.19 -9.20 10.33
N ASP A 451 -18.01 -9.30 9.69
CA ASP A 451 -17.88 -10.22 8.54
C ASP A 451 -18.04 -11.70 8.96
N PRO A 452 -18.80 -12.53 8.20
CA PRO A 452 -19.09 -13.91 8.57
C PRO A 452 -17.89 -14.85 8.78
N ASN A 453 -16.69 -14.48 8.30
CA ASN A 453 -15.45 -15.23 8.48
C ASN A 453 -14.84 -15.05 9.88
N PHE A 454 -15.33 -14.11 10.69
CA PHE A 454 -14.89 -13.95 12.08
C PHE A 454 -15.30 -15.10 12.99
N GLU A 455 -14.58 -15.21 14.10
CA GLU A 455 -14.88 -16.03 15.27
C GLU A 455 -15.09 -15.08 16.47
N TYR A 456 -15.98 -14.09 16.30
CA TYR A 456 -16.07 -12.86 17.12
C TYR A 456 -16.35 -13.15 18.60
N ASP A 457 -17.02 -14.26 18.91
CA ASP A 457 -17.28 -14.76 20.27
C ASP A 457 -16.01 -15.04 21.07
N LEU A 458 -14.87 -15.28 20.39
CA LEU A 458 -13.58 -15.38 21.06
C LEU A 458 -13.07 -14.01 21.50
N PHE A 459 -13.07 -13.00 20.64
CA PHE A 459 -12.35 -11.75 20.92
C PHE A 459 -13.19 -10.60 21.49
N LYS A 460 -14.50 -10.53 21.20
CA LYS A 460 -15.45 -9.50 21.66
C LYS A 460 -15.25 -9.03 23.12
N ASP A 461 -15.33 -9.94 24.09
CA ASP A 461 -15.17 -9.60 25.52
C ASP A 461 -13.82 -8.95 25.84
N ASN A 462 -12.75 -9.39 25.16
CA ASN A 462 -11.41 -8.87 25.38
C ASN A 462 -11.23 -7.52 24.67
N LEU A 463 -11.81 -7.34 23.47
CA LEU A 463 -11.84 -6.03 22.79
C LEU A 463 -12.55 -4.99 23.68
N VAL A 464 -13.73 -5.31 24.20
CA VAL A 464 -14.49 -4.42 25.10
C VAL A 464 -13.69 -4.08 26.36
N ALA A 465 -13.12 -5.08 27.03
CA ALA A 465 -12.37 -4.86 28.27
C ALA A 465 -11.03 -4.14 28.05
N GLY A 466 -10.34 -4.43 26.94
CA GLY A 466 -9.15 -3.71 26.50
C GLY A 466 -9.46 -2.24 26.20
N ALA A 467 -10.49 -1.96 25.39
CA ALA A 467 -10.96 -0.62 25.09
C ALA A 467 -11.30 0.20 26.34
N GLN A 468 -11.96 -0.42 27.33
CA GLN A 468 -12.25 0.21 28.62
C GLN A 468 -10.98 0.51 29.44
N ALA A 469 -10.01 -0.42 29.48
CA ALA A 469 -8.74 -0.19 30.17
C ALA A 469 -7.93 0.95 29.51
N MET A 470 -7.88 0.95 28.18
CA MET A 470 -7.25 1.98 27.35
C MET A 470 -7.92 3.35 27.55
N GLY A 471 -9.24 3.42 27.42
CA GLY A 471 -10.02 4.66 27.58
C GLY A 471 -9.87 5.26 28.97
N ASN A 472 -10.02 4.45 30.02
CA ASN A 472 -9.85 4.86 31.41
C ASN A 472 -8.46 5.48 31.66
N ALA A 473 -7.39 4.87 31.13
CA ALA A 473 -6.05 5.42 31.27
C ALA A 473 -5.85 6.71 30.45
N GLY A 474 -6.34 6.76 29.21
CA GLY A 474 -6.22 7.95 28.37
C GLY A 474 -6.91 9.18 28.97
N ILE A 475 -8.12 9.05 29.52
CA ILE A 475 -8.81 10.17 30.20
C ILE A 475 -8.17 10.53 31.55
N THR A 476 -7.63 9.56 32.30
CA THR A 476 -7.05 9.84 33.62
C THR A 476 -5.72 10.62 33.55
N ASN A 477 -5.00 10.58 32.41
CA ASN A 477 -3.70 11.23 32.23
C ASN A 477 -3.70 12.38 31.19
N SER A 478 -4.87 12.85 30.75
CA SER A 478 -5.00 13.94 29.76
C SER A 478 -6.09 14.94 30.16
N GLN A 479 -6.38 15.93 29.30
CA GLN A 479 -7.50 16.88 29.50
C GLN A 479 -8.89 16.31 29.19
N TYR A 480 -9.00 15.12 28.59
CA TYR A 480 -10.28 14.56 28.14
C TYR A 480 -11.03 13.91 29.30
N ASP A 481 -12.34 14.14 29.38
CA ASP A 481 -13.19 13.66 30.48
C ASP A 481 -13.97 12.38 30.15
N SER A 482 -13.91 11.94 28.90
CA SER A 482 -14.74 10.89 28.32
C SER A 482 -14.06 10.22 27.12
N TYR A 483 -14.47 8.98 26.86
CA TYR A 483 -14.14 8.20 25.66
C TYR A 483 -15.40 7.45 25.19
N ILE A 484 -15.40 6.99 23.94
CA ILE A 484 -16.49 6.21 23.35
C ILE A 484 -15.98 4.89 22.77
N ILE A 485 -16.85 3.89 22.75
CA ILE A 485 -16.63 2.60 22.08
C ILE A 485 -17.74 2.45 21.02
N PRO A 486 -17.42 2.43 19.71
CA PRO A 486 -18.41 2.42 18.63
C PRO A 486 -19.49 1.35 18.80
N MET A 487 -19.11 0.14 19.23
CA MET A 487 -20.01 -0.97 19.53
C MET A 487 -21.20 -0.64 20.47
N PHE A 488 -21.07 0.38 21.33
CA PHE A 488 -22.12 0.77 22.30
C PHE A 488 -22.64 2.18 22.08
N ASP A 489 -21.78 3.11 21.67
CA ASP A 489 -22.12 4.54 21.57
C ASP A 489 -22.64 4.94 20.18
N TYR A 490 -22.35 4.14 19.15
CA TYR A 490 -22.90 4.29 17.78
C TYR A 490 -23.92 3.18 17.46
N GLY A 491 -24.81 3.44 16.49
CA GLY A 491 -25.82 2.46 16.06
C GLY A 491 -25.44 1.63 14.82
N SER A 492 -24.61 2.19 13.95
CA SER A 492 -24.13 1.63 12.68
C SER A 492 -23.12 2.59 12.06
N GLY A 493 -22.40 2.18 11.01
CA GLY A 493 -21.54 3.08 10.22
C GLY A 493 -20.13 3.29 10.79
N TRP A 494 -19.71 2.44 11.72
CA TRP A 494 -18.31 2.22 12.09
C TRP A 494 -18.09 0.71 12.22
N ASP A 495 -18.23 0.00 11.10
CA ASP A 495 -18.24 -1.46 11.00
C ASP A 495 -16.87 -2.08 10.73
N ASP A 496 -16.70 -3.35 11.06
CA ASP A 496 -15.49 -4.16 10.80
C ASP A 496 -15.68 -5.21 9.68
N SER A 497 -16.76 -5.08 8.89
CA SER A 497 -17.05 -5.96 7.75
C SER A 497 -16.07 -5.74 6.57
N PHE A 498 -15.32 -4.63 6.56
CA PHE A 498 -14.26 -4.36 5.58
C PHE A 498 -12.85 -4.67 6.11
N SER A 499 -12.12 -5.55 5.42
CA SER A 499 -10.72 -5.88 5.74
C SER A 499 -9.67 -4.83 5.32
N GLY A 500 -10.07 -3.67 4.82
CA GLY A 500 -9.14 -2.64 4.33
C GLY A 500 -8.50 -1.77 5.40
N TYR A 501 -8.95 -1.85 6.66
CA TYR A 501 -8.34 -1.14 7.79
C TYR A 501 -7.26 -1.99 8.47
N THR A 502 -6.14 -1.42 8.93
CA THR A 502 -5.03 -2.20 9.52
C THR A 502 -5.42 -2.88 10.84
N ALA A 503 -6.12 -2.20 11.75
CA ALA A 503 -6.69 -2.82 12.95
C ALA A 503 -7.64 -4.00 12.62
N VAL A 504 -8.65 -3.75 11.78
CA VAL A 504 -9.69 -4.75 11.43
C VAL A 504 -9.12 -5.93 10.64
N TYR A 505 -8.11 -5.72 9.79
CA TYR A 505 -7.34 -6.80 9.16
C TYR A 505 -6.81 -7.81 10.20
N GLY A 506 -6.42 -7.34 11.38
CA GLY A 506 -6.00 -8.19 12.51
C GLY A 506 -7.09 -9.15 13.01
N LEU A 507 -8.37 -8.76 13.00
CA LEU A 507 -9.47 -9.60 13.48
C LEU A 507 -9.57 -10.92 12.68
N TYR A 508 -9.42 -10.85 11.36
CA TYR A 508 -9.37 -12.03 10.47
C TYR A 508 -8.18 -12.97 10.76
N GLN A 509 -7.14 -12.46 11.42
CA GLN A 509 -5.89 -13.17 11.69
C GLN A 509 -5.83 -13.80 13.10
N GLY A 510 -6.85 -13.58 13.94
CA GLY A 510 -6.92 -14.03 15.33
C GLY A 510 -6.13 -13.11 16.28
N ILE A 511 -6.37 -11.79 16.16
CA ILE A 511 -5.66 -10.70 16.83
C ILE A 511 -6.69 -9.69 17.37
N LEU A 512 -6.42 -9.06 18.51
CA LEU A 512 -7.22 -7.94 19.03
C LEU A 512 -6.86 -6.64 18.29
N GLY A 513 -7.57 -6.35 17.20
CA GLY A 513 -7.44 -5.09 16.46
C GLY A 513 -8.15 -3.95 17.20
N HIS A 514 -7.46 -2.82 17.38
CA HIS A 514 -8.02 -1.60 17.94
C HIS A 514 -7.53 -0.37 17.17
N THR A 515 -8.43 0.30 16.44
CA THR A 515 -8.23 1.71 16.08
C THR A 515 -8.39 2.58 17.33
N ILE A 516 -7.45 3.52 17.52
CA ILE A 516 -7.43 4.49 18.63
C ILE A 516 -7.40 5.90 18.01
N GLU A 517 -8.55 6.55 17.95
CA GLU A 517 -8.75 7.87 17.35
C GLU A 517 -8.63 8.98 18.41
N VAL A 518 -7.50 9.70 18.42
CA VAL A 518 -7.24 10.75 19.43
C VAL A 518 -7.93 12.08 19.08
N PRO A 519 -8.33 12.95 20.03
CA PRO A 519 -9.25 14.06 19.72
C PRO A 519 -8.74 15.26 18.90
N GLY A 520 -7.43 15.34 18.62
CA GLY A 520 -6.87 16.45 17.85
C GLY A 520 -5.35 16.50 17.80
N THR A 521 -4.82 17.44 17.02
CA THR A 521 -3.39 17.73 16.94
C THR A 521 -2.99 18.61 18.14
N ASN A 522 -2.78 17.99 19.31
CA ASN A 522 -2.25 18.64 20.52
C ASN A 522 -1.49 17.66 21.45
N GLN A 523 -0.83 18.19 22.49
CA GLN A 523 -0.06 17.42 23.48
C GLN A 523 -0.92 16.51 24.39
N GLU A 524 -2.18 16.88 24.65
CA GLU A 524 -3.07 16.06 25.48
C GLU A 524 -3.62 14.86 24.71
N SER A 525 -3.79 14.97 23.38
CA SER A 525 -4.09 13.84 22.50
C SER A 525 -2.93 12.85 22.39
N TYR A 526 -1.69 13.35 22.36
CA TYR A 526 -0.49 12.51 22.51
C TYR A 526 -0.53 11.73 23.83
N LYS A 527 -0.79 12.40 24.97
CA LYS A 527 -0.95 11.72 26.27
C LYS A 527 -2.08 10.68 26.27
N ALA A 528 -3.25 11.04 25.75
CA ALA A 528 -4.42 10.16 25.75
C ALA A 528 -4.13 8.83 25.04
N GLY A 529 -3.56 8.89 23.82
CA GLY A 529 -3.17 7.68 23.09
C GLY A 529 -1.97 6.95 23.71
N TYR A 530 -0.93 7.65 24.17
CA TYR A 530 0.23 7.06 24.85
C TYR A 530 -0.17 6.23 26.08
N TYR A 531 -0.99 6.81 26.97
CA TYR A 531 -1.44 6.13 28.18
C TYR A 531 -2.52 5.06 27.91
N ALA A 532 -3.32 5.22 26.85
CA ALA A 532 -4.20 4.17 26.36
C ALA A 532 -3.39 2.93 25.94
N VAL A 533 -2.41 3.06 25.06
CA VAL A 533 -1.60 1.93 24.58
C VAL A 533 -0.83 1.25 25.73
N LEU A 534 -0.31 2.00 26.71
CA LEU A 534 0.27 1.41 27.92
C LEU A 534 -0.71 0.54 28.71
N ALA A 535 -1.97 0.96 28.81
CA ALA A 535 -3.01 0.18 29.50
C ALA A 535 -3.50 -1.02 28.67
N GLY A 536 -3.49 -0.94 27.34
CA GLY A 536 -3.70 -2.07 26.44
C GLY A 536 -2.61 -3.14 26.62
N ILE A 537 -1.35 -2.72 26.61
CA ILE A 537 -0.19 -3.61 26.88
C ILE A 537 -0.29 -4.25 28.29
N ASN A 538 -0.73 -3.50 29.30
CA ASN A 538 -0.96 -4.06 30.64
C ASN A 538 -2.10 -5.09 30.65
N TYR A 539 -3.23 -4.78 30.00
CA TYR A 539 -4.36 -5.69 29.87
C TYR A 539 -3.96 -7.01 29.20
N ASP A 540 -3.19 -6.95 28.10
CA ASP A 540 -2.68 -8.13 27.41
C ASP A 540 -1.74 -8.99 28.27
N LEU A 541 -0.89 -8.34 29.09
CA LEU A 541 0.00 -9.01 30.01
C LEU A 541 -0.77 -9.73 31.13
N GLU A 542 -1.71 -9.03 31.77
CA GLU A 542 -2.54 -9.57 32.87
C GLU A 542 -3.46 -10.71 32.42
N ASN A 543 -4.00 -10.64 31.20
CA ASN A 543 -4.91 -11.65 30.63
C ASN A 543 -4.19 -12.69 29.76
N SER A 544 -2.86 -12.70 29.74
CA SER A 544 -2.02 -13.42 28.78
C SER A 544 -2.38 -14.89 28.52
N ASP A 545 -2.63 -15.69 29.57
CA ASP A 545 -3.03 -17.11 29.41
C ASP A 545 -4.44 -17.27 28.83
N GLN A 546 -5.38 -16.36 29.13
CA GLN A 546 -6.71 -16.34 28.52
C GLN A 546 -6.62 -15.97 27.03
N LEU A 547 -5.85 -14.93 26.70
CA LEU A 547 -5.68 -14.47 25.32
C LEU A 547 -4.99 -15.53 24.46
N MET A 548 -3.91 -16.14 24.97
CA MET A 548 -3.24 -17.24 24.27
C MET A 548 -4.15 -18.47 24.12
N LYS A 549 -4.97 -18.81 25.12
CA LYS A 549 -5.97 -19.87 24.99
C LYS A 549 -6.95 -19.57 23.86
N LYS A 550 -7.59 -18.39 23.86
CA LYS A 550 -8.60 -18.02 22.85
C LYS A 550 -8.00 -17.97 21.44
N ARG A 551 -6.74 -17.51 21.29
CA ARG A 551 -5.96 -17.59 20.04
C ARG A 551 -5.80 -19.02 19.54
N LEU A 552 -5.39 -19.94 20.41
CA LEU A 552 -5.20 -21.33 20.02
C LEU A 552 -6.54 -22.01 19.74
N GLU A 553 -7.63 -21.59 20.39
CA GLU A 553 -9.00 -21.99 20.04
C GLU A 553 -9.39 -21.47 18.64
N PHE A 554 -9.03 -20.24 18.26
CA PHE A 554 -9.21 -19.71 16.89
C PHE A 554 -8.47 -20.57 15.86
N TYR A 555 -7.17 -20.87 16.06
CA TYR A 555 -6.40 -21.71 15.13
C TYR A 555 -6.87 -23.18 15.12
N SER A 556 -7.35 -23.70 16.25
CA SER A 556 -7.96 -25.04 16.37
C SER A 556 -9.28 -25.13 15.60
N ARG A 557 -10.20 -24.15 15.80
CA ARG A 557 -11.40 -24.00 14.95
C ARG A 557 -11.01 -23.94 13.48
N GLY A 558 -9.94 -23.20 13.16
CA GLY A 558 -9.25 -23.15 11.86
C GLY A 558 -9.03 -24.53 11.24
N ILE A 559 -8.14 -25.33 11.85
CA ILE A 559 -7.74 -26.67 11.38
C ILE A 559 -8.91 -27.65 11.32
N HIS A 560 -9.83 -27.62 12.29
CA HIS A 560 -10.97 -28.54 12.32
C HIS A 560 -12.13 -28.12 11.40
N LYS A 561 -12.00 -27.03 10.64
CA LYS A 561 -13.08 -26.43 9.80
C LYS A 561 -14.38 -26.25 10.58
N ALA A 562 -14.27 -25.87 11.85
CA ALA A 562 -15.38 -25.90 12.78
C ALA A 562 -16.44 -24.82 12.47
N GLU A 563 -17.68 -25.24 12.25
CA GLU A 563 -18.83 -24.35 12.34
C GLU A 563 -19.26 -24.24 13.80
N VAL A 564 -19.23 -23.02 14.33
CA VAL A 564 -19.45 -22.75 15.76
C VAL A 564 -20.67 -21.84 15.93
N GLU A 565 -21.70 -22.37 16.59
CA GLU A 565 -22.95 -21.67 16.87
C GLU A 565 -22.71 -20.35 17.62
N ALA A 566 -21.77 -20.32 18.57
CA ALA A 566 -21.40 -19.10 19.30
C ALA A 566 -20.86 -17.99 18.38
N ALA A 567 -19.98 -18.32 17.42
CA ALA A 567 -19.49 -17.35 16.43
C ALA A 567 -20.61 -16.87 15.51
N ALA A 568 -21.47 -17.77 15.04
CA ALA A 568 -22.62 -17.43 14.20
C ALA A 568 -23.66 -16.55 14.93
N ASN A 569 -23.80 -16.68 16.25
CA ASN A 569 -24.71 -15.88 17.07
C ASN A 569 -24.25 -14.43 17.27
N GLU A 570 -22.99 -14.11 17.01
CA GLU A 570 -22.49 -12.72 16.99
C GLU A 570 -22.77 -12.00 15.65
N LEU A 571 -23.14 -12.75 14.61
CA LEU A 571 -23.57 -12.20 13.33
C LEU A 571 -25.06 -11.87 13.43
N VAL A 572 -25.39 -10.59 13.60
CA VAL A 572 -26.76 -10.10 13.84
C VAL A 572 -27.32 -9.28 12.67
N THR A 573 -28.65 -9.16 12.65
CA THR A 573 -29.40 -8.21 11.83
C THR A 573 -29.53 -6.86 12.54
N VAL A 574 -30.09 -5.85 11.86
CA VAL A 574 -30.35 -4.51 12.44
C VAL A 574 -31.29 -4.54 13.67
N ASP A 575 -32.14 -5.55 13.82
CA ASP A 575 -33.02 -5.68 15.02
C ASP A 575 -32.40 -6.47 16.18
N GLY A 576 -31.16 -6.93 16.01
CA GLY A 576 -30.41 -7.72 17.00
C GLY A 576 -30.74 -9.21 17.02
N SER A 577 -31.56 -9.70 16.08
CA SER A 577 -31.73 -11.14 15.86
C SER A 577 -30.54 -11.75 15.12
N VAL A 578 -30.28 -13.04 15.34
CA VAL A 578 -29.14 -13.75 14.73
C VAL A 578 -29.36 -13.92 13.23
N LYS A 579 -28.44 -13.38 12.43
CA LYS A 579 -28.31 -13.55 10.98
C LYS A 579 -27.55 -14.84 10.62
N GLY A 580 -26.47 -15.11 11.35
CA GLY A 580 -25.61 -16.28 11.13
C GLY A 580 -24.77 -16.21 9.85
N ARG A 581 -24.04 -17.31 9.56
CA ARG A 581 -23.15 -17.40 8.39
C ARG A 581 -23.92 -17.78 7.10
N PRO A 582 -23.71 -17.09 5.96
CA PRO A 582 -24.45 -17.34 4.72
C PRO A 582 -23.90 -18.53 3.95
N THR A 583 -24.52 -19.72 4.07
CA THR A 583 -24.01 -20.94 3.38
C THR A 583 -24.31 -20.97 1.87
N ASN A 584 -25.14 -20.06 1.35
CA ASN A 584 -25.55 -19.98 -0.07
C ASN A 584 -26.01 -21.32 -0.67
N GLY A 585 -26.69 -22.16 0.14
CA GLY A 585 -27.21 -23.47 -0.25
C GLY A 585 -26.23 -24.65 -0.04
N ASN A 586 -25.00 -24.39 0.39
CA ASN A 586 -24.01 -25.39 0.75
C ASN A 586 -24.28 -25.97 2.17
N PRO A 587 -23.73 -27.16 2.51
CA PRO A 587 -23.95 -27.78 3.82
C PRO A 587 -23.25 -27.06 4.99
N THR A 588 -22.23 -26.26 4.71
CA THR A 588 -21.42 -25.47 5.64
C THR A 588 -21.15 -24.09 5.01
N PHE A 589 -20.65 -23.13 5.79
CA PHE A 589 -20.15 -21.86 5.26
C PHE A 589 -18.72 -22.05 4.72
N PHE A 590 -17.88 -22.78 5.43
CA PHE A 590 -16.53 -23.10 4.95
C PHE A 590 -16.52 -24.38 4.08
N PRO A 591 -15.88 -24.37 2.89
CA PRO A 591 -15.62 -25.57 2.12
C PRO A 591 -14.48 -26.41 2.71
N ASP A 592 -14.29 -27.63 2.19
CA ASP A 592 -13.13 -28.46 2.48
C ASP A 592 -11.87 -27.94 1.78
N TYR A 593 -12.03 -27.46 0.54
CA TYR A 593 -10.94 -26.92 -0.28
C TYR A 593 -11.44 -25.74 -1.12
N TYR A 594 -10.53 -24.83 -1.45
CA TYR A 594 -10.63 -24.03 -2.68
C TYR A 594 -9.64 -24.56 -3.72
N VAL A 595 -10.07 -24.69 -4.97
CA VAL A 595 -9.19 -24.97 -6.11
C VAL A 595 -9.16 -23.76 -7.03
N ILE A 596 -7.96 -23.27 -7.36
CA ILE A 596 -7.75 -22.19 -8.33
C ILE A 596 -7.09 -22.82 -9.57
N PRO A 597 -7.84 -23.00 -10.69
CA PRO A 597 -7.29 -23.61 -11.89
C PRO A 597 -6.19 -22.77 -12.53
N MET A 598 -5.06 -23.40 -12.84
CA MET A 598 -3.92 -22.80 -13.53
C MET A 598 -3.88 -23.19 -15.02
N THR A 599 -4.87 -23.95 -15.48
CA THR A 599 -5.11 -24.21 -16.90
C THR A 599 -5.58 -22.93 -17.61
N LEU A 600 -4.94 -22.59 -18.72
CA LEU A 600 -5.26 -21.39 -19.52
C LEU A 600 -6.71 -21.41 -20.03
N SER A 601 -7.35 -20.24 -20.03
CA SER A 601 -8.75 -20.06 -20.42
C SER A 601 -8.98 -18.74 -21.16
N THR A 602 -10.00 -18.72 -22.02
CA THR A 602 -10.56 -17.51 -22.65
C THR A 602 -11.22 -16.56 -21.64
N GLU A 603 -11.61 -17.07 -20.47
CA GLU A 603 -12.48 -16.39 -19.49
C GLU A 603 -11.76 -16.02 -18.17
N SER A 604 -10.56 -16.55 -17.92
CA SER A 604 -9.89 -16.47 -16.61
C SER A 604 -8.49 -15.88 -16.74
N ASP A 605 -8.20 -14.84 -15.96
CA ASP A 605 -6.88 -14.22 -15.84
C ASP A 605 -5.94 -15.14 -15.03
N THR A 606 -5.16 -15.94 -15.75
CA THR A 606 -4.18 -16.87 -15.16
C THR A 606 -2.96 -16.17 -14.54
N ASP A 607 -2.73 -14.89 -14.86
CA ASP A 607 -1.67 -14.08 -14.25
C ASP A 607 -2.10 -13.58 -12.86
N GLN A 608 -3.36 -13.14 -12.71
CA GLN A 608 -3.94 -12.83 -11.40
C GLN A 608 -4.06 -14.08 -10.52
N ALA A 609 -4.49 -15.22 -11.09
CA ALA A 609 -4.48 -16.52 -10.39
C ALA A 609 -3.07 -16.91 -9.89
N PHE A 610 -2.02 -16.65 -10.69
CA PHE A 610 -0.63 -16.87 -10.29
C PHE A 610 -0.18 -15.90 -9.18
N LYS A 611 -0.49 -14.59 -9.29
CA LYS A 611 -0.17 -13.59 -8.27
C LYS A 611 -0.77 -13.88 -6.90
N MET A 612 -1.89 -14.60 -6.86
CA MET A 612 -2.48 -15.07 -5.60
C MET A 612 -1.54 -16.00 -4.80
N ILE A 613 -0.54 -16.64 -5.42
CA ILE A 613 0.46 -17.46 -4.71
C ILE A 613 1.20 -16.64 -3.65
N ASP A 614 1.77 -15.51 -4.04
CA ASP A 614 2.55 -14.66 -3.13
C ASP A 614 1.65 -13.80 -2.24
N TYR A 615 0.41 -13.52 -2.68
CA TYR A 615 -0.63 -12.97 -1.82
C TYR A 615 -0.95 -13.89 -0.63
N PHE A 616 -1.30 -15.15 -0.89
CA PHE A 616 -1.67 -16.09 0.18
C PHE A 616 -0.51 -16.35 1.14
N ARG A 617 0.72 -16.47 0.62
CA ARG A 617 1.95 -16.55 1.45
C ARG A 617 2.12 -15.34 2.38
N ARG A 618 1.94 -14.12 1.86
CA ARG A 618 2.02 -12.87 2.64
C ARG A 618 1.02 -12.85 3.81
N ASN A 619 -0.17 -13.39 3.56
CA ASN A 619 -1.30 -13.42 4.49
C ASN A 619 -1.37 -14.69 5.36
N GLY A 620 -0.26 -15.45 5.45
CA GLY A 620 -0.15 -16.63 6.32
C GLY A 620 -0.94 -17.87 5.87
N VAL A 621 -1.54 -17.85 4.67
CA VAL A 621 -2.38 -18.92 4.14
C VAL A 621 -1.52 -20.00 3.46
N ILE A 622 -1.74 -21.25 3.85
CA ILE A 622 -1.04 -22.41 3.30
C ILE A 622 -1.66 -22.77 1.95
N LEU A 623 -0.84 -22.67 0.88
CA LEU A 623 -1.20 -22.96 -0.49
C LEU A 623 -0.42 -24.16 -1.03
N ASN A 624 -1.12 -25.09 -1.65
CA ASN A 624 -0.58 -26.31 -2.26
C ASN A 624 -0.79 -26.31 -3.79
N GLN A 625 -0.24 -27.30 -4.45
CA GLN A 625 -0.44 -27.58 -5.88
C GLN A 625 -0.82 -29.07 -6.06
N LEU A 626 -1.70 -29.38 -7.01
CA LEU A 626 -1.99 -30.76 -7.39
C LEU A 626 -0.80 -31.40 -8.12
N THR A 627 -0.41 -32.59 -7.66
CA THR A 627 0.68 -33.38 -8.26
C THR A 627 0.23 -34.26 -9.42
N GLN A 628 -1.09 -34.44 -9.59
CA GLN A 628 -1.72 -35.25 -10.64
C GLN A 628 -3.16 -34.81 -10.89
N ASP A 629 -3.70 -35.12 -12.08
CA ASP A 629 -5.12 -34.92 -12.39
C ASP A 629 -6.05 -35.66 -11.41
N VAL A 630 -7.15 -35.00 -11.03
CA VAL A 630 -8.17 -35.54 -10.10
C VAL A 630 -9.47 -34.75 -10.21
N ALA A 631 -10.61 -35.46 -10.29
CA ALA A 631 -11.97 -34.90 -10.24
C ALA A 631 -12.32 -33.82 -11.29
N GLY A 632 -11.50 -33.63 -12.31
CA GLY A 632 -11.63 -32.60 -13.35
C GLY A 632 -10.39 -31.71 -13.40
N TYR A 633 -9.89 -31.34 -12.23
CA TYR A 633 -8.69 -30.54 -11.99
C TYR A 633 -7.41 -31.22 -12.45
N LYS A 634 -6.38 -30.39 -12.69
CA LYS A 634 -5.13 -30.73 -13.37
C LYS A 634 -3.93 -30.71 -12.44
N ALA A 635 -2.94 -31.53 -12.78
CA ALA A 635 -1.60 -31.38 -12.24
C ALA A 635 -1.08 -29.95 -12.53
N GLY A 636 -0.78 -29.19 -11.47
CA GLY A 636 -0.41 -27.77 -11.57
C GLY A 636 -1.47 -26.78 -11.09
N ASP A 637 -2.74 -27.17 -10.95
CA ASP A 637 -3.76 -26.32 -10.33
C ASP A 637 -3.43 -26.10 -8.84
N LEU A 638 -3.77 -24.92 -8.32
CA LEU A 638 -3.48 -24.52 -6.93
C LEU A 638 -4.62 -24.95 -6.01
N VAL A 639 -4.31 -25.38 -4.79
CA VAL A 639 -5.30 -25.85 -3.80
C VAL A 639 -5.00 -25.29 -2.42
N ILE A 640 -6.01 -24.65 -1.83
CA ILE A 640 -6.04 -24.32 -0.40
C ILE A 640 -6.81 -25.45 0.29
N ASP A 641 -6.15 -26.18 1.18
CA ASP A 641 -6.84 -27.06 2.13
C ASP A 641 -7.35 -26.18 3.28
N MET A 642 -8.67 -26.19 3.52
CA MET A 642 -9.29 -25.31 4.51
C MET A 642 -9.08 -25.78 5.95
N ALA A 643 -8.49 -26.97 6.15
CA ALA A 643 -8.03 -27.45 7.45
C ALA A 643 -6.73 -26.75 7.91
N GLN A 644 -6.78 -25.42 8.06
CA GLN A 644 -5.62 -24.60 8.46
C GLN A 644 -5.97 -23.45 9.40
N ALA A 645 -5.00 -22.99 10.18
CA ALA A 645 -5.17 -21.94 11.19
C ALA A 645 -5.68 -20.59 10.64
N LYS A 646 -5.42 -20.27 9.37
CA LYS A 646 -5.81 -19.01 8.70
C LYS A 646 -7.02 -19.14 7.77
N ARG A 647 -7.85 -20.17 7.98
CA ARG A 647 -9.04 -20.48 7.15
C ARG A 647 -9.98 -19.28 6.94
N GLY A 648 -10.27 -18.51 7.99
CA GLY A 648 -11.19 -17.37 7.92
C GLY A 648 -10.77 -16.36 6.84
N TYR A 649 -9.52 -15.88 6.90
CA TYR A 649 -8.99 -14.96 5.89
C TYR A 649 -8.86 -15.59 4.48
N ALA A 650 -8.52 -16.88 4.40
CA ALA A 650 -8.47 -17.59 3.12
C ALA A 650 -9.85 -17.68 2.44
N ASN A 651 -10.92 -17.83 3.23
CA ASN A 651 -12.30 -17.83 2.77
C ASN A 651 -12.76 -16.40 2.40
N HIS A 652 -12.43 -15.41 3.24
CA HIS A 652 -12.79 -14.00 3.06
C HIS A 652 -12.45 -13.42 1.67
N VAL A 653 -11.25 -13.71 1.15
CA VAL A 653 -10.83 -13.20 -0.16
C VAL A 653 -11.30 -14.04 -1.36
N LEU A 654 -11.93 -15.20 -1.13
CA LEU A 654 -12.36 -16.14 -2.17
C LEU A 654 -13.87 -16.42 -2.22
N TYR A 655 -14.61 -16.19 -1.12
CA TYR A 655 -16.07 -16.34 -1.10
C TYR A 655 -16.76 -15.20 -1.85
N GLN A 656 -18.07 -15.36 -2.07
CA GLN A 656 -18.84 -14.40 -2.87
C GLN A 656 -18.97 -13.01 -2.24
N GLY A 657 -18.69 -12.87 -0.93
CA GLY A 657 -19.03 -11.72 -0.11
C GLY A 657 -20.40 -11.89 0.58
N ALA A 658 -20.70 -11.05 1.56
CA ALA A 658 -21.99 -10.97 2.21
C ALA A 658 -22.88 -9.86 1.61
N ASN A 659 -24.18 -9.87 1.92
CA ASN A 659 -25.11 -8.78 1.61
C ASN A 659 -25.52 -8.10 2.92
N GLU A 660 -25.02 -6.89 3.13
CA GLU A 660 -25.26 -6.10 4.34
C GLU A 660 -26.25 -4.95 4.12
N SER A 661 -26.94 -4.92 2.97
CA SER A 661 -27.90 -3.88 2.55
C SER A 661 -29.12 -3.68 3.46
N GLU A 662 -29.26 -4.46 4.54
CA GLU A 662 -30.22 -4.19 5.61
C GLU A 662 -29.79 -3.00 6.50
N TRP A 663 -28.48 -2.78 6.66
CA TRP A 663 -27.92 -1.79 7.56
C TRP A 663 -28.09 -0.36 6.98
N PRO A 664 -28.38 0.66 7.81
CA PRO A 664 -28.66 2.00 7.33
C PRO A 664 -27.41 2.81 6.93
N ALA A 665 -26.21 2.43 7.39
CA ALA A 665 -24.94 3.07 7.01
C ALA A 665 -23.75 2.11 7.26
N MET A 666 -22.78 2.07 6.33
CA MET A 666 -21.43 1.48 6.49
C MET A 666 -20.36 2.58 6.53
N TYR A 667 -19.14 2.24 6.95
CA TYR A 667 -17.99 3.15 6.96
C TYR A 667 -17.15 3.12 5.65
N ALA A 668 -17.22 2.04 4.88
CA ALA A 668 -16.61 1.91 3.55
C ALA A 668 -17.24 0.77 2.72
N GLU A 669 -16.69 0.54 1.53
CA GLU A 669 -16.88 -0.67 0.71
C GLU A 669 -16.55 -1.98 1.45
N LEU A 670 -17.17 -3.08 1.03
CA LEU A 670 -17.07 -4.42 1.61
C LEU A 670 -16.60 -5.50 0.62
N VAL A 671 -16.75 -5.29 -0.70
CA VAL A 671 -16.55 -6.37 -1.69
C VAL A 671 -15.07 -6.73 -1.84
N MET A 672 -14.73 -7.92 -1.33
CA MET A 672 -13.44 -8.58 -1.54
C MET A 672 -13.46 -9.47 -2.79
N ASN A 673 -14.07 -10.68 -2.71
CA ASN A 673 -14.32 -11.63 -3.82
C ASN A 673 -13.30 -11.55 -4.97
N PHE A 674 -12.03 -11.84 -4.70
CA PHE A 674 -10.96 -11.71 -5.70
C PHE A 674 -11.14 -12.56 -6.97
N PRO A 675 -11.79 -13.74 -6.95
CA PRO A 675 -12.15 -14.44 -8.18
C PRO A 675 -12.95 -13.52 -9.13
N ALA A 676 -14.00 -12.87 -8.64
CA ALA A 676 -14.77 -11.90 -9.43
C ALA A 676 -13.99 -10.60 -9.71
N MET A 677 -13.38 -10.00 -8.71
CA MET A 677 -12.78 -8.65 -8.80
C MET A 677 -11.47 -8.64 -9.60
N ARG A 678 -10.71 -9.75 -9.61
CA ARG A 678 -9.45 -9.92 -10.35
C ARG A 678 -9.55 -10.89 -11.54
N GLY A 679 -10.73 -11.48 -11.77
CA GLY A 679 -11.08 -12.16 -13.02
C GLY A 679 -10.56 -13.59 -13.16
N PHE A 680 -10.41 -14.33 -12.05
CA PHE A 680 -9.98 -15.73 -12.07
C PHE A 680 -11.04 -16.66 -11.44
N LYS A 681 -10.96 -17.97 -11.70
CA LYS A 681 -11.91 -18.95 -11.12
C LYS A 681 -11.35 -19.56 -9.83
N ALA A 682 -12.19 -19.71 -8.81
CA ALA A 682 -11.88 -20.42 -7.57
C ALA A 682 -13.08 -21.27 -7.15
N ASP A 683 -12.94 -22.59 -7.23
CA ASP A 683 -14.03 -23.53 -6.97
C ASP A 683 -14.03 -23.93 -5.49
N ALA A 684 -15.14 -23.68 -4.79
CA ALA A 684 -15.38 -24.12 -3.43
C ALA A 684 -15.84 -25.59 -3.40
N ILE A 685 -15.04 -26.45 -2.77
CA ILE A 685 -15.26 -27.91 -2.76
C ILE A 685 -15.77 -28.37 -1.40
N TYR A 686 -16.99 -28.90 -1.35
CA TYR A 686 -17.60 -29.52 -0.17
C TYR A 686 -17.50 -31.05 -0.25
N GLN A 687 -16.27 -31.55 -0.36
CA GLN A 687 -15.97 -33.00 -0.31
C GLN A 687 -14.63 -33.26 0.41
N GLU A 688 -14.73 -33.72 1.66
CA GLU A 688 -13.60 -34.18 2.47
C GLU A 688 -12.67 -35.15 1.70
N SER A 689 -11.36 -35.02 1.94
CA SER A 689 -10.32 -35.94 1.46
C SER A 689 -10.20 -36.10 -0.07
N LEU A 690 -10.89 -35.29 -0.88
CA LEU A 690 -10.84 -35.39 -2.36
C LEU A 690 -9.40 -35.38 -2.91
N PHE A 691 -8.54 -34.55 -2.32
CA PHE A 691 -7.13 -34.37 -2.71
C PHE A 691 -6.13 -35.09 -1.78
N ALA A 692 -6.60 -35.98 -0.89
CA ALA A 692 -5.73 -36.71 0.03
C ALA A 692 -4.62 -37.47 -0.71
N GLY A 693 -3.37 -37.20 -0.34
CA GLY A 693 -2.17 -37.78 -0.96
C GLY A 693 -1.79 -37.21 -2.33
N LYS A 694 -2.47 -36.16 -2.82
CA LYS A 694 -2.28 -35.55 -4.17
C LYS A 694 -1.83 -34.09 -4.12
N LEU A 695 -1.67 -33.53 -2.93
CA LEU A 695 -1.15 -32.19 -2.69
C LEU A 695 0.37 -32.21 -2.52
N GLY A 696 1.03 -31.17 -3.02
CA GLY A 696 2.45 -30.91 -2.79
C GLY A 696 2.76 -29.41 -2.81
N ASN A 697 4.02 -29.05 -2.58
CA ASN A 697 4.48 -27.66 -2.62
C ASN A 697 4.22 -27.02 -3.99
N VAL A 698 3.87 -25.73 -4.00
CA VAL A 698 3.76 -24.94 -5.24
C VAL A 698 5.13 -24.84 -5.92
N THR A 699 5.22 -25.38 -7.15
CA THR A 699 6.43 -25.38 -7.98
C THR A 699 6.42 -24.34 -9.10
N LEU A 700 5.31 -23.63 -9.30
CA LEU A 700 5.17 -22.58 -10.32
C LEU A 700 6.09 -21.40 -10.00
N THR A 701 7.00 -21.07 -10.91
CA THR A 701 7.91 -19.91 -10.83
C THR A 701 7.51 -18.76 -11.75
N SER A 702 6.51 -18.96 -12.60
CA SER A 702 5.94 -17.95 -13.49
C SER A 702 4.52 -18.36 -13.88
N ALA A 703 3.63 -17.40 -14.11
CA ALA A 703 2.29 -17.66 -14.64
C ALA A 703 2.34 -18.44 -15.98
N PRO A 704 1.51 -19.50 -16.13
CA PRO A 704 1.29 -20.20 -17.39
C PRO A 704 0.94 -19.26 -18.55
N ARG A 705 1.27 -19.69 -19.78
CA ARG A 705 1.04 -18.92 -21.02
C ARG A 705 1.07 -19.83 -22.25
N THR A 706 0.44 -19.43 -23.34
CA THR A 706 0.46 -20.20 -24.60
C THR A 706 1.89 -20.29 -25.13
N ALA A 707 2.33 -21.51 -25.46
CA ALA A 707 3.63 -21.73 -26.10
C ALA A 707 3.56 -21.39 -27.60
N THR A 708 4.63 -20.76 -28.12
CA THR A 708 4.73 -20.42 -29.54
C THR A 708 4.89 -21.67 -30.42
N THR A 709 4.35 -21.61 -31.64
CA THR A 709 4.28 -22.72 -32.61
C THR A 709 4.86 -22.31 -33.99
N ASP A 710 4.58 -23.10 -35.03
CA ASP A 710 4.90 -22.78 -36.44
C ASP A 710 3.96 -21.74 -37.06
N LYS A 711 2.82 -21.45 -36.41
CA LYS A 711 1.79 -20.55 -36.93
C LYS A 711 2.24 -19.09 -36.95
N GLN A 712 1.74 -18.37 -37.96
CA GLN A 712 2.18 -17.01 -38.31
C GLN A 712 1.43 -15.92 -37.54
N TYR A 713 0.24 -16.21 -37.04
CA TYR A 713 -0.58 -15.30 -36.25
C TYR A 713 -1.08 -15.95 -34.97
N TYR A 714 -1.35 -15.13 -33.96
CA TYR A 714 -1.85 -15.53 -32.65
C TYR A 714 -3.04 -14.66 -32.30
N ILE A 715 -4.19 -15.27 -32.02
CA ILE A 715 -5.36 -14.58 -31.45
C ILE A 715 -5.22 -14.66 -29.93
N VAL A 716 -4.80 -13.56 -29.32
CA VAL A 716 -4.70 -13.36 -27.87
C VAL A 716 -6.08 -13.01 -27.35
N SER A 717 -6.61 -13.79 -26.42
CA SER A 717 -7.92 -13.47 -25.83
C SER A 717 -7.83 -12.25 -24.92
N ASN A 718 -8.84 -11.40 -24.95
CA ASN A 718 -8.98 -10.26 -24.06
C ASN A 718 -9.49 -10.69 -22.68
N ASN A 719 -8.73 -11.54 -21.99
CA ASN A 719 -9.13 -12.22 -20.75
C ASN A 719 -8.51 -11.62 -19.47
N SER A 720 -7.58 -10.68 -19.60
CA SER A 720 -6.64 -10.33 -18.53
C SER A 720 -6.09 -8.91 -18.66
N LEU A 721 -5.60 -8.37 -17.54
CA LEU A 721 -4.80 -7.13 -17.56
C LEU A 721 -3.51 -7.31 -18.38
N ALA A 722 -2.91 -8.51 -18.31
CA ALA A 722 -1.71 -8.86 -19.06
C ALA A 722 -1.92 -8.76 -20.59
N ALA A 723 -3.10 -9.10 -21.10
CA ALA A 723 -3.45 -8.92 -22.51
C ALA A 723 -3.47 -7.45 -22.93
N VAL A 724 -4.15 -6.58 -22.15
CA VAL A 724 -4.22 -5.14 -22.41
C VAL A 724 -2.82 -4.51 -22.38
N GLN A 725 -2.00 -4.86 -21.39
CA GLN A 725 -0.62 -4.40 -21.28
C GLN A 725 0.24 -4.86 -22.47
N ALA A 726 0.11 -6.12 -22.90
CA ALA A 726 0.85 -6.64 -24.06
C ALA A 726 0.48 -5.93 -25.37
N VAL A 727 -0.80 -5.61 -25.57
CA VAL A 727 -1.28 -4.80 -26.71
C VAL A 727 -0.65 -3.42 -26.68
N ASN A 728 -0.73 -2.70 -25.55
CA ASN A 728 -0.12 -1.37 -25.42
C ASN A 728 1.40 -1.41 -25.60
N ALA A 729 2.10 -2.42 -25.08
CA ALA A 729 3.53 -2.61 -25.27
C ALA A 729 3.90 -2.84 -26.75
N ALA A 730 3.16 -3.70 -27.46
CA ALA A 730 3.35 -3.96 -28.89
C ALA A 730 3.11 -2.69 -29.73
N LEU A 731 2.04 -1.95 -29.44
CA LEU A 731 1.72 -0.69 -30.13
C LEU A 731 2.76 0.41 -29.87
N LYS A 732 3.25 0.54 -28.63
CA LYS A 732 4.36 1.44 -28.27
C LYS A 732 5.68 1.07 -28.95
N ALA A 733 5.89 -0.21 -29.26
CA ALA A 733 7.00 -0.72 -30.06
C ALA A 733 6.77 -0.65 -31.60
N GLY A 734 5.70 0.01 -32.06
CA GLY A 734 5.38 0.19 -33.48
C GLY A 734 4.99 -1.10 -34.20
N LYS A 735 4.41 -2.07 -33.48
CA LYS A 735 3.96 -3.36 -34.02
C LYS A 735 2.49 -3.31 -34.45
N ASN A 736 2.14 -4.18 -35.40
CA ASN A 736 0.78 -4.35 -35.86
C ASN A 736 0.00 -5.26 -34.89
N VAL A 737 -1.04 -4.70 -34.28
CA VAL A 737 -2.06 -5.45 -33.52
C VAL A 737 -3.41 -5.15 -34.15
N TYR A 738 -4.27 -6.16 -34.30
CA TYR A 738 -5.62 -6.02 -34.83
C TYR A 738 -6.65 -6.40 -33.76
N LEU A 739 -7.81 -5.76 -33.75
CA LEU A 739 -8.91 -6.12 -32.85
C LEU A 739 -9.77 -7.23 -33.47
N THR A 740 -10.24 -8.19 -32.69
CA THR A 740 -11.25 -9.18 -33.06
C THR A 740 -12.35 -9.24 -32.00
N ASP A 741 -13.43 -9.94 -32.30
CA ASP A 741 -14.55 -10.25 -31.40
C ASP A 741 -14.13 -10.64 -29.96
N ASP A 742 -13.22 -11.61 -29.78
CA ASP A 742 -12.78 -12.10 -28.46
C ASP A 742 -11.38 -11.60 -28.00
N GLY A 743 -10.78 -10.65 -28.73
CA GLY A 743 -9.53 -10.00 -28.31
C GLY A 743 -8.67 -9.45 -29.44
N TYR A 744 -7.42 -9.93 -29.55
CA TYR A 744 -6.37 -9.25 -30.32
C TYR A 744 -5.56 -10.19 -31.21
N VAL A 745 -5.33 -9.84 -32.47
CA VAL A 745 -4.48 -10.60 -33.39
C VAL A 745 -3.10 -9.96 -33.49
N MET A 746 -2.07 -10.76 -33.29
CA MET A 746 -0.65 -10.38 -33.46
C MET A 746 0.04 -11.30 -34.46
N ASP A 747 1.02 -10.79 -35.21
CA ASP A 747 1.94 -11.66 -35.94
C ASP A 747 2.87 -12.41 -34.96
N LYS A 748 3.49 -13.50 -35.44
CA LYS A 748 4.35 -14.36 -34.61
C LYS A 748 5.49 -13.59 -33.94
N ALA A 749 6.17 -12.70 -34.66
CA ALA A 749 7.34 -11.99 -34.12
C ALA A 749 6.93 -10.96 -33.05
N THR A 750 5.76 -10.35 -33.21
CA THR A 750 5.12 -9.48 -32.24
C THR A 750 4.72 -10.26 -30.99
N TYR A 751 4.03 -11.39 -31.17
CA TYR A 751 3.65 -12.29 -30.07
C TYR A 751 4.88 -12.79 -29.29
N GLU A 752 5.91 -13.28 -29.98
CA GLU A 752 7.19 -13.71 -29.37
C GLU A 752 7.87 -12.58 -28.58
N SER A 753 7.70 -11.32 -28.98
CA SER A 753 8.29 -10.17 -28.26
C SER A 753 7.55 -9.77 -26.97
N VAL A 754 6.27 -10.13 -26.82
CA VAL A 754 5.46 -9.78 -25.63
C VAL A 754 5.23 -10.94 -24.67
N ILE A 755 5.15 -12.19 -25.17
CA ILE A 755 4.85 -13.40 -24.36
C ILE A 755 5.92 -13.73 -23.31
N ALA A 756 7.14 -13.18 -23.45
CA ALA A 756 8.19 -13.29 -22.45
C ALA A 756 7.83 -12.55 -21.15
N THR A 757 7.26 -11.34 -21.28
CA THR A 757 6.87 -10.49 -20.14
C THR A 757 5.44 -10.80 -19.69
N TYR A 758 4.49 -10.82 -20.61
CA TYR A 758 3.07 -10.91 -20.31
C TYR A 758 2.56 -12.36 -20.43
N PRO A 759 1.90 -12.93 -19.40
CA PRO A 759 1.38 -14.29 -19.47
C PRO A 759 0.05 -14.32 -20.24
N LEU A 760 0.11 -14.58 -21.55
CA LEU A 760 -1.07 -14.56 -22.42
C LEU A 760 -1.61 -15.97 -22.68
N TYR A 761 -2.95 -16.11 -22.64
CA TYR A 761 -3.60 -17.14 -23.44
C TYR A 761 -3.76 -16.67 -24.88
N ALA A 762 -3.42 -17.54 -25.82
CA ALA A 762 -3.61 -17.30 -27.24
C ALA A 762 -3.91 -18.58 -28.01
N LYS A 763 -4.65 -18.42 -29.11
CA LYS A 763 -4.99 -19.44 -30.12
C LYS A 763 -4.11 -19.22 -31.36
N PRO A 764 -3.12 -20.09 -31.62
CA PRO A 764 -2.29 -20.00 -32.83
C PRO A 764 -3.14 -20.23 -34.09
N THR A 765 -2.98 -19.40 -35.12
CA THR A 765 -3.82 -19.45 -36.33
C THR A 765 -3.03 -19.29 -37.63
N CYS A 766 -3.58 -19.87 -38.70
CA CYS A 766 -3.13 -19.74 -40.07
C CYS A 766 -3.94 -18.70 -40.87
N MET A 767 -5.03 -18.18 -40.29
CA MET A 767 -5.79 -17.07 -40.84
C MET A 767 -4.98 -15.78 -40.75
N VAL A 768 -5.06 -14.93 -41.78
CA VAL A 768 -4.39 -13.63 -41.84
C VAL A 768 -5.40 -12.53 -41.51
N PRO A 769 -5.16 -11.65 -40.53
CA PRO A 769 -6.03 -10.51 -40.26
C PRO A 769 -5.95 -9.49 -41.41
N VAL A 770 -7.11 -9.00 -41.82
CA VAL A 770 -7.28 -7.94 -42.83
C VAL A 770 -8.18 -6.86 -42.27
N GLY A 771 -7.62 -5.66 -42.10
CA GLY A 771 -8.35 -4.54 -41.51
C GLY A 771 -7.40 -3.42 -41.08
N GLN A 772 -7.94 -2.50 -40.28
CA GLN A 772 -7.15 -1.46 -39.61
C GLN A 772 -6.41 -2.06 -38.42
N THR A 773 -5.13 -1.74 -38.25
CA THR A 773 -4.39 -2.00 -37.01
C THR A 773 -4.80 -1.01 -35.93
N LEU A 774 -4.80 -1.46 -34.68
CA LEU A 774 -4.84 -0.57 -33.52
C LEU A 774 -3.66 0.41 -33.54
N LYS A 775 -3.79 1.50 -32.79
CA LYS A 775 -2.82 2.59 -32.66
C LYS A 775 -2.47 2.75 -31.18
N ALA A 776 -1.23 3.11 -30.83
CA ALA A 776 -0.92 3.56 -29.48
C ALA A 776 -1.72 4.84 -29.16
N MET A 777 -2.44 4.83 -28.05
CA MET A 777 -3.39 5.88 -27.68
C MET A 777 -2.84 6.77 -26.57
N ASN A 778 -2.91 8.09 -26.77
CA ASN A 778 -2.82 9.07 -25.70
C ASN A 778 -4.18 9.17 -25.00
N VAL A 779 -4.22 9.16 -23.67
CA VAL A 779 -5.47 9.22 -22.90
C VAL A 779 -5.41 10.37 -21.90
N TYR A 780 -6.42 11.24 -21.87
CA TYR A 780 -6.56 12.26 -20.84
C TYR A 780 -7.61 11.84 -19.83
N ALA A 781 -7.25 11.92 -18.55
CA ALA A 781 -8.14 11.74 -17.42
C ALA A 781 -7.94 12.93 -16.46
N PRO A 782 -8.85 13.93 -16.46
CA PRO A 782 -8.84 15.00 -15.47
C PRO A 782 -9.24 14.46 -14.09
N GLY A 783 -8.92 15.23 -13.05
CA GLY A 783 -9.31 14.93 -11.66
C GLY A 783 -8.14 15.00 -10.70
N ASN A 784 -8.39 15.52 -9.50
CA ASN A 784 -7.49 15.56 -8.37
C ASN A 784 -8.31 15.32 -7.09
N PRO A 785 -8.59 14.06 -6.70
CA PRO A 785 -9.48 13.75 -5.58
C PRO A 785 -9.02 14.37 -4.25
N ASN A 786 -7.70 14.56 -4.09
CA ASN A 786 -7.09 15.18 -2.92
C ASN A 786 -6.96 16.72 -2.99
N ALA A 787 -7.50 17.39 -4.02
CA ALA A 787 -7.54 18.85 -4.12
C ALA A 787 -8.20 19.50 -2.90
N SER A 788 -9.24 18.85 -2.37
CA SER A 788 -9.95 19.28 -1.16
C SER A 788 -9.09 19.20 0.11
N LEU A 789 -8.11 18.29 0.14
CA LEU A 789 -7.10 18.17 1.20
C LEU A 789 -5.88 19.07 0.95
N GLY A 790 -5.87 19.86 -0.13
CA GLY A 790 -4.84 20.87 -0.41
C GLY A 790 -3.52 20.29 -0.92
N PHE A 791 -3.54 19.12 -1.56
CA PHE A 791 -2.43 18.59 -2.35
C PHE A 791 -2.92 18.10 -3.72
N ASN A 792 -1.99 17.67 -4.57
CA ASN A 792 -2.30 17.11 -5.89
C ASN A 792 -2.02 15.61 -5.88
N SER A 793 -2.96 14.81 -6.38
CA SER A 793 -2.77 13.41 -6.70
C SER A 793 -3.41 13.09 -8.06
N PRO A 794 -3.02 12.00 -8.74
CA PRO A 794 -3.80 11.48 -9.86
C PRO A 794 -5.20 11.02 -9.39
N ALA A 795 -6.14 10.95 -10.34
CA ALA A 795 -7.41 10.23 -10.18
C ALA A 795 -7.20 8.70 -10.30
N GLU A 796 -8.13 7.91 -9.76
CA GLU A 796 -8.03 6.44 -9.77
C GLU A 796 -8.03 5.88 -11.19
N VAL A 797 -8.83 6.45 -12.10
CA VAL A 797 -8.79 6.06 -13.52
C VAL A 797 -7.43 6.38 -14.16
N SER A 798 -6.73 7.44 -13.76
CA SER A 798 -5.38 7.76 -14.27
C SER A 798 -4.36 6.70 -13.83
N LEU A 799 -4.47 6.21 -12.60
CA LEU A 799 -3.65 5.09 -12.11
C LEU A 799 -3.95 3.80 -12.90
N ALA A 800 -5.23 3.46 -13.08
CA ALA A 800 -5.66 2.29 -13.83
C ALA A 800 -5.22 2.34 -15.31
N LEU A 801 -5.28 3.51 -15.96
CA LEU A 801 -4.82 3.73 -17.33
C LEU A 801 -3.30 3.55 -17.47
N ALA A 802 -2.52 4.07 -16.52
CA ALA A 802 -1.08 3.83 -16.45
C ALA A 802 -0.77 2.35 -16.22
N GLN A 803 -1.52 1.67 -15.34
CA GLN A 803 -1.39 0.24 -15.07
C GLN A 803 -1.77 -0.64 -16.28
N MET A 804 -2.72 -0.21 -17.11
CA MET A 804 -3.03 -0.81 -18.42
C MET A 804 -1.96 -0.53 -19.50
N GLY A 805 -0.99 0.33 -19.23
CA GLY A 805 0.10 0.69 -20.14
C GLY A 805 -0.25 1.77 -21.18
N PHE A 806 -1.37 2.48 -21.02
CA PHE A 806 -1.71 3.61 -21.89
C PHE A 806 -0.80 4.82 -21.63
N ASN A 807 -0.65 5.69 -22.63
CA ASN A 807 0.09 6.94 -22.46
C ASN A 807 -0.84 8.01 -21.89
N VAL A 808 -0.90 8.13 -20.56
CA VAL A 808 -1.65 9.20 -19.90
C VAL A 808 -0.98 10.56 -20.20
N VAL A 809 -1.76 11.56 -20.57
CA VAL A 809 -1.28 12.92 -20.93
C VAL A 809 -1.98 13.99 -20.11
N ASP A 810 -1.34 15.15 -19.93
CA ASP A 810 -1.81 16.22 -19.04
C ASP A 810 -3.00 17.03 -19.57
N SER A 811 -3.45 16.81 -20.82
CA SER A 811 -4.49 17.64 -21.44
C SER A 811 -5.29 16.97 -22.56
N ALA A 812 -6.55 17.39 -22.69
CA ALA A 812 -7.49 16.94 -23.72
C ALA A 812 -7.01 17.17 -25.17
N ASP A 813 -6.20 18.21 -25.42
CA ASP A 813 -5.70 18.52 -26.77
C ASP A 813 -4.62 17.52 -27.22
N GLN A 814 -3.81 17.01 -26.28
CA GLN A 814 -2.78 15.99 -26.51
C GLN A 814 -3.36 14.57 -26.66
N ALA A 815 -4.58 14.34 -26.18
CA ALA A 815 -5.20 13.02 -26.10
C ALA A 815 -5.78 12.52 -27.43
N ASP A 816 -5.85 11.20 -27.60
CA ASP A 816 -6.71 10.56 -28.60
C ASP A 816 -8.11 10.28 -28.02
N VAL A 817 -8.21 9.92 -26.73
CA VAL A 817 -9.46 9.60 -26.00
C VAL A 817 -9.46 10.32 -24.64
N ILE A 818 -10.65 10.71 -24.16
CA ILE A 818 -10.84 11.29 -22.82
C ILE A 818 -11.66 10.33 -21.96
N VAL A 819 -11.24 10.12 -20.70
CA VAL A 819 -11.91 9.28 -19.71
C VAL A 819 -12.27 10.12 -18.50
N LEU A 820 -13.50 9.98 -17.98
CA LEU A 820 -14.07 10.81 -16.91
C LEU A 820 -14.70 9.91 -15.84
N ASP A 821 -14.17 9.92 -14.61
CA ASP A 821 -14.69 9.20 -13.44
C ASP A 821 -15.19 10.12 -12.30
N ASN A 822 -14.93 11.43 -12.43
CA ASN A 822 -15.22 12.49 -11.46
C ASN A 822 -15.95 13.68 -12.12
N ASP A 823 -16.21 14.75 -11.37
CA ASP A 823 -16.91 15.94 -11.88
C ASP A 823 -16.00 17.09 -12.36
N GLU A 824 -14.67 16.96 -12.35
CA GLU A 824 -13.71 18.03 -12.72
C GLU A 824 -13.59 18.27 -14.25
N PHE A 825 -14.71 18.33 -14.95
CA PHE A 825 -14.79 18.66 -16.37
C PHE A 825 -15.95 19.62 -16.72
N ASP A 826 -15.89 20.17 -17.94
CA ASP A 826 -16.94 21.03 -18.49
C ASP A 826 -17.28 20.67 -19.96
N ALA A 827 -18.30 21.35 -20.50
CA ALA A 827 -18.81 21.12 -21.84
C ALA A 827 -17.80 21.37 -22.99
N SER A 828 -16.67 22.03 -22.73
CA SER A 828 -15.70 22.41 -23.76
C SER A 828 -14.78 21.27 -24.21
N ILE A 829 -14.68 20.16 -23.47
CA ILE A 829 -13.91 18.98 -23.90
C ILE A 829 -14.77 17.92 -24.62
N LEU A 830 -16.07 17.91 -24.36
CA LEU A 830 -17.02 16.93 -24.90
C LEU A 830 -17.23 17.12 -26.40
N GLY A 831 -17.35 16.02 -27.14
CA GLY A 831 -17.57 16.04 -28.60
C GLY A 831 -16.34 16.39 -29.46
N LYS A 832 -15.21 16.79 -28.86
CA LYS A 832 -13.93 17.02 -29.57
C LYS A 832 -13.15 15.74 -29.86
N LYS A 833 -13.28 14.75 -28.98
CA LYS A 833 -12.60 13.45 -28.96
C LYS A 833 -13.62 12.37 -28.60
N PRO A 834 -13.33 11.07 -28.80
CA PRO A 834 -14.04 10.00 -28.13
C PRO A 834 -14.05 10.20 -26.61
N ILE A 835 -15.21 10.01 -25.97
CA ILE A 835 -15.41 10.20 -24.53
C ILE A 835 -15.84 8.89 -23.86
N ILE A 836 -15.25 8.60 -22.71
CA ILE A 836 -15.63 7.52 -21.80
C ILE A 836 -16.06 8.15 -20.48
N VAL A 837 -17.25 7.81 -20.00
CA VAL A 837 -17.82 8.31 -18.73
C VAL A 837 -18.10 7.13 -17.81
N LEU A 838 -17.58 7.19 -16.58
CA LEU A 838 -17.58 6.12 -15.59
C LEU A 838 -18.19 6.59 -14.27
N GLY A 839 -19.02 5.77 -13.64
CA GLY A 839 -19.56 6.01 -12.30
C GLY A 839 -20.64 7.10 -12.20
N GLY A 840 -21.37 7.11 -11.09
CA GLY A 840 -22.44 8.08 -10.82
C GLY A 840 -22.03 9.55 -10.91
N VAL A 841 -20.85 9.90 -10.38
CA VAL A 841 -20.36 11.29 -10.33
C VAL A 841 -20.19 11.89 -11.72
N ALA A 842 -19.49 11.21 -12.63
CA ALA A 842 -19.26 11.73 -13.98
C ALA A 842 -20.54 11.71 -14.84
N MET A 843 -21.46 10.75 -14.60
CA MET A 843 -22.77 10.75 -15.24
C MET A 843 -23.64 11.93 -14.80
N ALA A 844 -23.77 12.18 -13.50
CA ALA A 844 -24.50 13.33 -12.96
C ALA A 844 -23.91 14.66 -13.47
N LYS A 845 -22.58 14.74 -13.57
CA LYS A 845 -21.91 15.90 -14.19
C LYS A 845 -22.26 16.05 -15.67
N LEU A 846 -22.24 14.96 -16.45
CA LEU A 846 -22.62 14.98 -17.88
C LEU A 846 -24.06 15.47 -18.08
N GLU A 847 -25.01 15.01 -17.25
CA GLU A 847 -26.39 15.50 -17.31
C GLU A 847 -26.50 16.97 -16.93
N SER A 848 -25.85 17.40 -15.84
CA SER A 848 -25.92 18.79 -15.35
C SER A 848 -25.46 19.83 -16.38
N LEU A 849 -24.59 19.44 -17.33
CA LEU A 849 -24.14 20.28 -18.45
C LEU A 849 -25.22 20.43 -19.55
N GLY A 850 -26.23 19.57 -19.59
CA GLY A 850 -27.37 19.63 -20.51
C GLY A 850 -27.02 19.39 -21.99
N VAL A 851 -25.83 18.88 -22.29
CA VAL A 851 -25.28 18.82 -23.67
C VAL A 851 -25.72 17.61 -24.49
N LEU A 852 -26.25 16.57 -23.85
CA LEU A 852 -26.62 15.29 -24.47
C LEU A 852 -28.14 15.04 -24.33
N PRO A 853 -28.98 15.49 -25.28
CA PRO A 853 -30.43 15.45 -25.13
C PRO A 853 -30.99 14.03 -25.03
N GLY A 854 -31.74 13.75 -23.97
CA GLY A 854 -32.31 12.43 -23.70
C GLY A 854 -31.40 11.50 -22.89
N PHE A 855 -30.24 11.98 -22.44
CA PHE A 855 -29.56 11.42 -21.28
C PHE A 855 -30.29 11.86 -20.01
N ASP A 856 -30.38 10.96 -19.04
CA ASP A 856 -30.99 11.13 -17.72
C ASP A 856 -30.35 10.04 -16.85
N ALA A 857 -29.61 10.46 -15.82
CA ALA A 857 -28.82 9.62 -14.92
C ALA A 857 -29.43 9.73 -13.52
N ALA A 858 -30.01 8.63 -13.04
CA ALA A 858 -30.77 8.60 -11.80
C ALA A 858 -30.11 7.72 -10.75
N MET A 859 -30.38 8.01 -9.48
CA MET A 859 -29.79 7.30 -8.35
C MET A 859 -30.85 6.72 -7.41
N THR A 860 -30.47 5.73 -6.59
CA THR A 860 -31.37 5.13 -5.58
C THR A 860 -31.82 6.18 -4.54
N ASN A 861 -30.96 7.14 -4.22
CA ASN A 861 -31.27 8.35 -3.48
C ASN A 861 -30.51 9.52 -4.14
N GLU A 862 -31.17 10.67 -4.37
CA GLU A 862 -30.52 11.85 -4.97
C GLU A 862 -29.58 12.57 -3.98
N ASP A 863 -29.87 12.48 -2.67
CA ASP A 863 -29.08 13.14 -1.62
C ASP A 863 -27.87 12.29 -1.16
N GLU A 864 -27.92 10.95 -1.31
CA GLU A 864 -26.95 10.00 -0.74
C GLU A 864 -26.41 8.96 -1.74
N GLY A 865 -27.01 8.84 -2.93
CA GLY A 865 -26.73 7.78 -3.91
C GLY A 865 -25.35 7.84 -4.59
N TYR A 866 -24.45 8.69 -4.12
CA TYR A 866 -23.03 8.67 -4.45
C TYR A 866 -22.25 7.67 -3.57
N SER A 867 -22.87 7.05 -2.56
CA SER A 867 -22.24 6.20 -1.56
C SER A 867 -23.05 4.93 -1.26
N TYR A 868 -22.85 3.90 -2.09
CA TYR A 868 -23.25 2.50 -1.86
C TYR A 868 -22.20 1.58 -2.48
N GLU A 869 -22.28 0.26 -2.31
CA GLU A 869 -21.50 -0.69 -3.09
C GLU A 869 -22.33 -1.93 -3.46
N GLY A 870 -22.13 -2.44 -4.68
CA GLY A 870 -22.62 -3.77 -5.03
C GLY A 870 -21.83 -4.44 -6.15
N LEU A 871 -21.61 -5.75 -5.97
CA LEU A 871 -21.27 -6.69 -7.03
C LEU A 871 -22.56 -7.37 -7.50
N MET A 872 -22.86 -7.31 -8.79
CA MET A 872 -24.16 -7.69 -9.35
C MET A 872 -24.02 -8.47 -10.68
N LYS A 873 -25.04 -9.23 -11.06
CA LYS A 873 -25.16 -9.91 -12.36
C LYS A 873 -25.83 -8.98 -13.40
N ILE A 874 -25.46 -9.14 -14.68
CA ILE A 874 -25.97 -8.31 -15.79
C ILE A 874 -26.35 -9.10 -17.04
N ASP A 875 -27.50 -8.73 -17.62
CA ASP A 875 -27.86 -9.06 -19.00
C ASP A 875 -26.99 -8.24 -19.97
N LEU A 876 -26.03 -8.91 -20.62
CA LEU A 876 -24.96 -8.33 -21.45
C LEU A 876 -25.15 -8.61 -22.95
N ASP A 877 -24.95 -7.61 -23.83
CA ASP A 877 -24.83 -7.85 -25.28
C ASP A 877 -23.43 -8.37 -25.64
N THR A 878 -23.23 -9.69 -25.51
CA THR A 878 -21.97 -10.40 -25.79
C THR A 878 -21.48 -10.30 -27.24
N ASN A 879 -22.23 -9.68 -28.16
CA ASN A 879 -21.82 -9.46 -29.55
C ASN A 879 -21.11 -8.11 -29.76
N SER A 880 -21.06 -7.27 -28.73
CA SER A 880 -20.51 -5.91 -28.82
C SER A 880 -19.00 -5.89 -28.54
N PRO A 881 -18.16 -5.21 -29.35
CA PRO A 881 -16.73 -5.10 -29.07
C PRO A 881 -16.42 -4.38 -27.75
N TYR A 882 -17.34 -3.52 -27.25
CA TYR A 882 -17.21 -2.91 -25.91
C TYR A 882 -17.21 -3.96 -24.78
N THR A 883 -17.94 -5.06 -24.97
CA THR A 883 -18.08 -6.15 -23.99
C THR A 883 -17.12 -7.32 -24.27
N SER A 884 -16.19 -7.17 -25.21
CA SER A 884 -15.25 -8.22 -25.63
C SER A 884 -14.51 -8.81 -24.43
N GLY A 885 -14.48 -10.14 -24.34
CA GLY A 885 -13.84 -10.89 -23.27
C GLY A 885 -14.70 -11.16 -22.02
N TYR A 886 -15.90 -10.58 -21.91
CA TYR A 886 -16.85 -10.88 -20.83
C TYR A 886 -17.81 -12.00 -21.24
N GLY A 887 -18.08 -12.94 -20.31
CA GLY A 887 -19.06 -14.02 -20.50
C GLY A 887 -20.51 -13.54 -20.37
N SER A 888 -21.47 -14.40 -20.68
CA SER A 888 -22.90 -14.12 -20.44
C SER A 888 -23.28 -14.17 -18.95
N ASP A 889 -22.39 -14.66 -18.10
CA ASP A 889 -22.43 -14.71 -16.64
C ASP A 889 -21.56 -13.62 -15.99
N ALA A 890 -21.16 -12.61 -16.77
CA ALA A 890 -20.32 -11.53 -16.30
C ALA A 890 -21.01 -10.69 -15.21
N LEU A 891 -20.19 -10.21 -14.29
CA LEU A 891 -20.63 -9.35 -13.20
C LEU A 891 -20.39 -7.86 -13.53
N TYR A 892 -21.05 -7.02 -12.74
CA TYR A 892 -21.00 -5.57 -12.75
C TYR A 892 -20.66 -5.09 -11.35
N TYR A 893 -19.75 -4.12 -11.27
CA TYR A 893 -19.31 -3.53 -10.02
C TYR A 893 -19.52 -2.02 -10.02
N ALA A 894 -20.12 -1.51 -8.95
CA ALA A 894 -20.26 -0.09 -8.70
C ALA A 894 -20.08 0.21 -7.20
N ASN A 895 -19.39 1.30 -6.88
CA ASN A 895 -19.41 1.95 -5.57
C ASN A 895 -20.25 3.26 -5.61
N SER A 896 -21.27 3.29 -6.48
CA SER A 896 -22.23 4.38 -6.58
C SER A 896 -23.62 3.89 -6.95
N GLY A 897 -24.63 4.56 -6.42
CA GLY A 897 -26.06 4.18 -6.42
C GLY A 897 -26.80 4.38 -7.75
N SER A 898 -26.10 4.33 -8.88
CA SER A 898 -26.49 5.00 -10.12
C SER A 898 -26.88 4.07 -11.27
N TRP A 899 -27.77 4.53 -12.14
CA TRP A 899 -28.08 3.89 -13.43
C TRP A 899 -28.45 4.91 -14.51
N ILE A 900 -28.53 4.44 -15.75
CA ILE A 900 -28.91 5.25 -16.92
C ILE A 900 -30.42 5.12 -17.14
N GLN A 901 -31.16 6.18 -16.83
CA GLN A 901 -32.62 6.21 -16.86
C GLN A 901 -33.18 6.71 -18.20
N GLY A 902 -32.47 7.63 -18.86
CA GLY A 902 -32.71 8.03 -20.25
C GLY A 902 -31.56 7.62 -21.16
N ILE A 903 -31.88 6.89 -22.23
CA ILE A 903 -30.93 6.54 -23.29
C ILE A 903 -31.06 7.58 -24.42
N PRO A 904 -29.99 8.30 -24.80
CA PRO A 904 -30.06 9.32 -25.85
C PRO A 904 -30.41 8.74 -27.23
N ALA A 905 -30.98 9.57 -28.09
CA ALA A 905 -31.29 9.18 -29.47
C ALA A 905 -30.01 8.84 -30.25
N GLY A 906 -29.91 7.59 -30.74
CA GLY A 906 -28.72 7.08 -31.44
C GLY A 906 -27.69 6.39 -30.54
N PHE A 907 -28.00 6.19 -29.26
CA PHE A 907 -27.27 5.30 -28.36
C PHE A 907 -27.97 3.94 -28.26
N MET A 908 -27.22 2.90 -27.91
CA MET A 908 -27.70 1.53 -27.65
C MET A 908 -27.31 1.10 -26.23
N SER A 909 -28.17 0.33 -25.56
CA SER A 909 -27.83 -0.38 -24.33
C SER A 909 -26.87 -1.53 -24.63
N LEU A 910 -25.90 -1.72 -23.74
CA LEU A 910 -24.87 -2.77 -23.79
C LEU A 910 -24.98 -3.72 -22.60
N ALA A 911 -25.46 -3.24 -21.45
CA ALA A 911 -25.67 -4.04 -20.25
C ALA A 911 -26.83 -3.47 -19.41
N ASN A 912 -27.62 -4.37 -18.83
CA ASN A 912 -28.67 -4.05 -17.87
C ASN A 912 -28.55 -4.98 -16.66
N ILE A 913 -28.91 -4.51 -15.46
CA ILE A 913 -28.98 -5.37 -14.26
C ILE A 913 -30.05 -6.46 -14.49
N GLU A 914 -29.72 -7.72 -14.16
CA GLU A 914 -30.64 -8.85 -14.31
C GLU A 914 -32.01 -8.60 -13.61
N ALA A 915 -33.07 -9.23 -14.13
CA ALA A 915 -34.44 -8.98 -13.66
C ALA A 915 -34.75 -9.46 -12.23
N SER A 916 -33.92 -10.35 -11.66
CA SER A 916 -34.10 -10.96 -10.33
C SER A 916 -32.83 -11.70 -9.90
N ASP A 917 -32.59 -11.87 -8.60
CA ASP A 917 -31.40 -12.60 -8.07
C ASP A 917 -30.05 -11.98 -8.49
N PHE A 918 -30.05 -10.70 -8.88
CA PHE A 918 -28.89 -10.04 -9.47
C PHE A 918 -27.82 -9.64 -8.45
N TYR A 919 -28.18 -9.39 -7.19
CA TYR A 919 -27.26 -8.84 -6.19
C TYR A 919 -26.44 -9.96 -5.53
N VAL A 920 -25.10 -9.89 -5.64
CA VAL A 920 -24.18 -10.92 -5.14
C VAL A 920 -23.67 -10.56 -3.74
N SER A 921 -23.14 -9.35 -3.57
CA SER A 921 -22.54 -8.89 -2.31
C SER A 921 -22.27 -7.39 -2.30
N GLY A 922 -22.03 -6.84 -1.10
CA GLY A 922 -21.81 -5.42 -0.83
C GLY A 922 -22.84 -4.83 0.14
N TRP A 923 -22.93 -3.49 0.15
CA TRP A 923 -23.93 -2.72 0.89
C TRP A 923 -24.64 -1.70 0.00
N TRP A 924 -25.91 -1.96 -0.33
CA TRP A 924 -26.76 -1.05 -1.10
C TRP A 924 -28.22 -1.18 -0.66
N PRO A 925 -28.65 -0.46 0.38
CA PRO A 925 -30.05 -0.41 0.81
C PRO A 925 -30.99 -0.05 -0.35
N GLN A 926 -32.08 -0.80 -0.50
CA GLN A 926 -33.05 -0.68 -1.60
C GLN A 926 -32.50 -1.00 -3.00
N HIS A 927 -31.46 -1.83 -3.11
CA HIS A 927 -30.90 -2.27 -4.39
C HIS A 927 -31.95 -2.90 -5.34
N GLU A 928 -33.07 -3.43 -4.84
CA GLU A 928 -34.14 -4.03 -5.65
C GLU A 928 -34.72 -3.08 -6.70
N GLY A 929 -34.58 -1.75 -6.51
CA GLY A 929 -34.92 -0.74 -7.50
C GLY A 929 -34.08 -0.80 -8.79
N LEU A 930 -32.97 -1.56 -8.80
CA LEU A 930 -32.07 -1.74 -9.93
C LEU A 930 -32.53 -2.77 -10.97
N ALA A 931 -33.50 -3.64 -10.66
CA ALA A 931 -33.87 -4.73 -11.56
C ALA A 931 -34.26 -4.21 -12.96
N ASN A 932 -33.61 -4.72 -14.02
CA ASN A 932 -33.76 -4.29 -15.42
C ASN A 932 -33.26 -2.86 -15.74
N LYS A 933 -32.53 -2.16 -14.86
CA LYS A 933 -31.96 -0.84 -15.15
C LYS A 933 -30.76 -0.97 -16.10
N THR A 934 -30.63 -0.05 -17.06
CA THR A 934 -29.47 0.04 -17.95
C THR A 934 -28.27 0.63 -17.21
N VAL A 935 -27.11 -0.02 -17.32
CA VAL A 935 -25.85 0.40 -16.67
C VAL A 935 -24.70 0.63 -17.65
N ALA A 936 -24.84 0.23 -18.92
CA ALA A 936 -23.88 0.54 -19.97
C ALA A 936 -24.60 0.95 -21.26
N VAL A 937 -24.16 2.05 -21.89
CA VAL A 937 -24.59 2.46 -23.23
C VAL A 937 -23.41 2.94 -24.09
N SER A 938 -23.57 2.86 -25.40
CA SER A 938 -22.65 3.52 -26.35
C SER A 938 -23.41 4.18 -27.50
N GLY A 939 -22.83 5.22 -28.08
CA GLY A 939 -23.39 5.92 -29.24
C GLY A 939 -22.40 6.92 -29.86
N ILE A 940 -22.91 7.80 -30.71
CA ILE A 940 -22.13 8.87 -31.35
C ILE A 940 -22.61 10.24 -30.85
N PHE A 941 -21.73 10.99 -30.20
CA PHE A 941 -21.98 12.37 -29.77
C PHE A 941 -21.15 13.35 -30.60
N GLN A 942 -21.83 14.28 -31.29
CA GLN A 942 -21.21 15.30 -32.17
C GLN A 942 -20.24 14.76 -33.25
N GLY A 943 -20.37 13.47 -33.61
CA GLY A 943 -19.50 12.79 -34.57
C GLY A 943 -18.35 11.99 -33.94
N GLN A 944 -18.20 12.01 -32.61
CA GLN A 944 -17.25 11.19 -31.86
C GLN A 944 -17.95 10.02 -31.15
N PRO A 945 -17.29 8.87 -30.96
CA PRO A 945 -17.78 7.82 -30.07
C PRO A 945 -17.97 8.32 -28.64
N MET A 946 -19.01 7.84 -27.97
CA MET A 946 -19.22 8.07 -26.55
C MET A 946 -19.71 6.77 -25.90
N PHE A 947 -19.03 6.34 -24.85
CA PHE A 947 -19.39 5.20 -24.01
C PHE A 947 -19.66 5.71 -22.59
N ILE A 948 -20.76 5.27 -21.99
CA ILE A 948 -21.19 5.70 -20.66
C ILE A 948 -21.50 4.44 -19.84
N PHE A 949 -20.85 4.32 -18.69
CA PHE A 949 -20.94 3.17 -17.80
C PHE A 949 -21.21 3.66 -16.38
N ALA A 950 -22.31 3.20 -15.78
CA ALA A 950 -22.71 3.59 -14.44
C ALA A 950 -21.83 2.96 -13.34
N GLY A 951 -21.05 1.93 -13.68
CA GLY A 951 -20.18 1.22 -12.75
C GLY A 951 -18.83 1.92 -12.56
N ASN A 952 -18.06 1.40 -11.60
CA ASN A 952 -16.81 2.00 -11.12
C ASN A 952 -15.64 1.03 -11.37
N PRO A 953 -15.26 0.78 -12.65
CA PRO A 953 -14.41 -0.34 -13.06
C PRO A 953 -12.94 -0.21 -12.68
N VAL A 954 -12.58 0.83 -11.92
CA VAL A 954 -11.22 1.21 -11.54
C VAL A 954 -11.07 1.52 -10.04
N ASN A 955 -12.15 1.36 -9.24
CA ASN A 955 -12.17 1.71 -7.82
C ASN A 955 -10.92 1.21 -7.09
N LYS A 956 -10.15 2.13 -6.49
CA LYS A 956 -8.91 1.92 -5.73
C LYS A 956 -7.89 0.98 -6.39
N THR A 957 -7.94 0.86 -7.72
CA THR A 957 -7.13 -0.05 -8.56
C THR A 957 -7.26 -1.57 -8.28
N HIS A 958 -8.13 -2.01 -7.37
CA HIS A 958 -8.27 -3.43 -7.01
C HIS A 958 -9.23 -4.21 -7.94
N THR A 959 -10.07 -3.49 -8.69
CA THR A 959 -11.15 -3.93 -9.60
C THR A 959 -10.67 -4.46 -10.96
N ILE A 960 -9.51 -5.10 -10.99
CA ILE A 960 -8.71 -5.41 -12.19
C ILE A 960 -9.50 -6.12 -13.32
N ASN A 961 -10.48 -6.97 -12.99
CA ASN A 961 -11.31 -7.65 -13.99
C ASN A 961 -12.12 -6.67 -14.86
N PHE A 962 -12.55 -5.55 -14.27
CA PHE A 962 -13.46 -4.58 -14.89
C PHE A 962 -12.73 -3.56 -15.77
N TYR A 963 -11.41 -3.51 -15.71
CA TYR A 963 -10.57 -2.62 -16.54
C TYR A 963 -10.82 -2.80 -18.04
N ARG A 964 -11.24 -4.00 -18.49
CA ARG A 964 -11.47 -4.29 -19.90
C ARG A 964 -12.63 -3.47 -20.48
N TRP A 965 -13.64 -3.09 -19.69
CA TRP A 965 -14.65 -2.10 -20.10
C TRP A 965 -14.02 -0.78 -20.59
N VAL A 966 -12.97 -0.31 -19.89
CA VAL A 966 -12.26 0.92 -20.24
C VAL A 966 -11.33 0.70 -21.44
N SER A 967 -10.54 -0.37 -21.48
CA SER A 967 -9.63 -0.62 -22.61
C SER A 967 -10.37 -0.91 -23.92
N ASN A 968 -11.50 -1.61 -23.87
CA ASN A 968 -12.33 -1.90 -25.04
C ASN A 968 -12.88 -0.60 -25.64
N ALA A 969 -13.38 0.31 -24.79
CA ALA A 969 -13.87 1.61 -25.23
C ALA A 969 -12.75 2.52 -25.78
N ILE A 970 -11.50 2.39 -25.30
CA ILE A 970 -10.33 3.13 -25.83
C ILE A 970 -9.86 2.59 -27.19
N PHE A 971 -9.78 1.27 -27.35
CA PHE A 971 -9.38 0.64 -28.63
C PHE A 971 -10.49 0.71 -29.69
N GLY A 972 -11.74 0.87 -29.29
CA GLY A 972 -12.89 1.07 -30.17
C GLY A 972 -13.46 -0.23 -30.73
N THR A 973 -14.21 -0.13 -31.83
CA THR A 973 -15.07 -1.22 -32.34
C THR A 973 -14.72 -1.73 -33.75
N ASN A 974 -13.60 -1.26 -34.32
CA ASN A 974 -13.16 -1.64 -35.67
C ASN A 974 -12.52 -3.05 -35.67
N LEU A 975 -13.36 -4.08 -35.74
CA LEU A 975 -12.92 -5.48 -35.85
C LEU A 975 -12.19 -5.76 -37.17
N THR A 976 -11.23 -6.67 -37.14
CA THR A 976 -10.57 -7.23 -38.33
C THR A 976 -11.47 -8.25 -39.03
N GLU A 977 -11.40 -8.27 -40.36
CA GLU A 977 -11.77 -9.47 -41.13
C GLU A 977 -10.61 -10.47 -41.13
N PHE A 978 -10.86 -11.69 -41.56
CA PHE A 978 -9.84 -12.73 -41.72
C PHE A 978 -9.90 -13.34 -43.13
N VAL A 979 -8.73 -13.54 -43.75
CA VAL A 979 -8.59 -14.35 -44.97
C VAL A 979 -7.77 -15.59 -44.72
N GLU A 980 -8.00 -16.64 -45.51
CA GLU A 980 -7.25 -17.90 -45.38
C GLU A 980 -5.80 -17.70 -45.85
N GLY A 981 -4.83 -18.01 -44.98
CA GLY A 981 -3.41 -18.04 -45.32
C GLY A 981 -2.94 -19.45 -45.73
N ASP A 982 -1.70 -19.80 -45.35
CA ASP A 982 -1.12 -21.14 -45.53
C ASP A 982 -1.74 -22.21 -44.57
N CYS A 983 -3.06 -22.19 -44.40
CA CYS A 983 -3.80 -23.17 -43.59
C CYS A 983 -3.66 -24.60 -44.13
N HIS A 984 -3.52 -24.75 -45.45
CA HIS A 984 -3.41 -26.02 -46.14
C HIS A 984 -1.95 -26.45 -46.46
N LYS A 985 -0.98 -26.12 -45.59
CA LYS A 985 0.29 -26.86 -45.56
C LYS A 985 0.03 -28.24 -44.93
N PRO A 986 0.04 -29.36 -45.70
CA PRO A 986 -0.03 -30.68 -45.10
C PRO A 986 1.20 -30.87 -44.20
N ALA A 987 1.03 -31.51 -43.05
CA ALA A 987 2.17 -32.05 -42.33
C ALA A 987 2.97 -32.95 -43.28
N THR A 988 4.28 -32.72 -43.41
CA THR A 988 5.13 -33.55 -44.27
C THR A 988 5.12 -34.97 -43.73
N ASP A 989 4.41 -35.84 -44.43
CA ASP A 989 4.11 -37.20 -43.98
C ASP A 989 5.36 -38.09 -44.10
N ASN A 990 6.27 -37.93 -43.14
CA ASN A 990 7.57 -38.63 -43.04
C ASN A 990 7.40 -40.12 -42.65
N ASN A 991 6.30 -40.73 -43.06
CA ASN A 991 5.94 -42.13 -42.90
C ASN A 991 6.19 -42.89 -44.21
N THR A 992 7.45 -43.16 -44.54
CA THR A 992 7.74 -44.17 -45.57
C THR A 992 7.19 -45.52 -45.11
N VAL A 993 6.27 -46.09 -45.89
CA VAL A 993 5.77 -47.45 -45.69
C VAL A 993 6.88 -48.44 -46.03
N VAL A 994 7.31 -49.22 -45.05
CA VAL A 994 8.36 -50.24 -45.23
C VAL A 994 7.74 -51.63 -45.14
N THR A 995 8.03 -52.48 -46.12
CA THR A 995 7.61 -53.89 -46.10
C THR A 995 8.59 -54.72 -45.27
N VAL A 996 8.18 -55.12 -44.08
CA VAL A 996 8.94 -56.03 -43.21
C VAL A 996 8.36 -57.45 -43.27
N ASN A 997 9.24 -58.45 -43.18
CA ASN A 997 8.83 -59.86 -43.27
C ASN A 997 8.73 -60.46 -41.86
N HIS A 998 7.50 -60.63 -41.38
CA HIS A 998 7.22 -61.20 -40.06
C HIS A 998 6.68 -62.63 -40.22
N ASN A 999 7.37 -63.62 -39.64
CA ASN A 999 7.02 -65.05 -39.68
C ASN A 999 6.75 -65.61 -41.10
N GLY A 1000 7.41 -65.06 -42.13
CA GLY A 1000 7.29 -65.49 -43.52
C GLY A 1000 6.18 -64.77 -44.32
N GLN A 1001 5.45 -63.83 -43.72
CA GLN A 1001 4.53 -62.94 -44.44
C GLN A 1001 5.10 -61.51 -44.52
N GLN A 1002 4.98 -60.91 -45.70
CA GLN A 1002 5.27 -59.49 -45.90
C GLN A 1002 4.12 -58.66 -45.31
N VAL A 1003 4.44 -57.77 -44.38
CA VAL A 1003 3.52 -56.83 -43.75
C VAL A 1003 4.06 -55.42 -43.95
N GLN A 1004 3.17 -54.49 -44.34
CA GLN A 1004 3.50 -53.08 -44.45
C GLN A 1004 3.40 -52.42 -43.08
N VAL A 1005 4.45 -51.71 -42.67
CA VAL A 1005 4.52 -51.00 -41.40
C VAL A 1005 4.95 -49.57 -41.65
N TYR A 1006 4.28 -48.62 -41.00
CA TYR A 1006 4.64 -47.20 -41.02
C TYR A 1006 5.84 -46.98 -40.11
N GLN A 1007 6.93 -46.43 -40.65
CA GLN A 1007 8.13 -46.11 -39.89
C GLN A 1007 8.39 -44.61 -39.95
N GLN A 1008 8.29 -43.95 -38.79
CA GLN A 1008 8.54 -42.53 -38.64
C GLN A 1008 10.04 -42.25 -38.74
N VAL A 1009 10.46 -41.42 -39.71
CA VAL A 1009 11.88 -41.09 -39.90
C VAL A 1009 12.31 -39.97 -38.94
N ALA A 1010 13.30 -40.24 -38.09
CA ALA A 1010 13.88 -39.24 -37.20
C ALA A 1010 14.68 -38.18 -37.99
N TYR A 1011 14.46 -36.90 -37.69
CA TYR A 1011 15.19 -35.80 -38.30
C TYR A 1011 16.67 -35.81 -37.86
N GLY A 1012 17.60 -35.93 -38.81
CA GLY A 1012 19.02 -36.13 -38.53
C GLY A 1012 19.94 -35.36 -39.46
N GLN A 1013 20.27 -34.13 -39.07
CA GLN A 1013 21.38 -33.26 -39.51
C GLN A 1013 21.79 -33.31 -41.00
N GLU A 1014 21.54 -32.22 -41.72
CA GLU A 1014 22.38 -31.86 -42.86
C GLU A 1014 23.79 -31.53 -42.38
N ALA A 1015 24.80 -32.20 -42.93
CA ALA A 1015 26.20 -31.83 -42.87
C ALA A 1015 26.68 -31.48 -44.29
N PRO A 1016 27.58 -30.50 -44.46
CA PRO A 1016 27.90 -29.93 -45.78
C PRO A 1016 28.61 -30.93 -46.70
N ALA A 1017 28.43 -30.75 -48.01
CA ALA A 1017 28.98 -31.62 -49.02
C ALA A 1017 30.53 -31.60 -49.05
N ALA A 1018 31.14 -32.78 -49.11
CA ALA A 1018 32.56 -32.99 -49.36
C ALA A 1018 32.76 -34.01 -50.49
N GLU A 1019 33.72 -33.77 -51.38
CA GLU A 1019 33.96 -34.60 -52.56
C GLU A 1019 34.65 -35.93 -52.26
N LYS A 1020 34.46 -36.91 -53.14
CA LYS A 1020 35.11 -38.23 -53.05
C LYS A 1020 36.54 -38.19 -53.60
N ALA A 1021 37.54 -38.50 -52.77
CA ALA A 1021 38.87 -38.86 -53.24
C ALA A 1021 39.54 -39.92 -52.34
N GLY A 1022 40.04 -41.00 -52.95
CA GLY A 1022 41.13 -41.86 -52.44
C GLY A 1022 40.92 -42.65 -51.13
N LEU A 1023 40.79 -43.98 -51.24
CA LEU A 1023 41.28 -44.91 -50.21
C LEU A 1023 42.82 -44.97 -50.25
N PRO A 1024 43.50 -45.21 -49.11
CA PRO A 1024 44.01 -46.57 -48.91
C PRO A 1024 43.98 -47.12 -47.46
N GLU A 1025 43.97 -48.46 -47.40
CA GLU A 1025 44.58 -49.37 -46.41
C GLU A 1025 44.38 -49.20 -44.88
N LEU A 1026 43.55 -50.12 -44.33
CA LEU A 1026 43.91 -51.15 -43.33
C LEU A 1026 44.99 -50.85 -42.27
N ALA A 1027 44.59 -50.85 -40.99
CA ALA A 1027 45.29 -51.58 -39.91
C ALA A 1027 44.37 -51.84 -38.70
N ASP A 1028 44.56 -52.97 -38.02
CA ASP A 1028 43.81 -53.39 -36.83
C ASP A 1028 44.21 -52.63 -35.55
N GLY A 1029 43.33 -52.59 -34.53
CA GLY A 1029 43.67 -52.04 -33.21
C GLY A 1029 42.57 -52.21 -32.15
N ASN A 1030 42.65 -53.26 -31.33
CA ASN A 1030 41.62 -53.63 -30.36
C ASN A 1030 42.12 -53.50 -28.90
N SER A 1031 41.68 -52.46 -28.19
CA SER A 1031 41.83 -52.29 -26.72
C SER A 1031 40.90 -51.16 -26.23
N SER A 1032 39.95 -51.29 -25.30
CA SER A 1032 39.91 -51.92 -23.96
C SER A 1032 40.44 -51.04 -22.81
N MET A 1033 39.52 -50.27 -22.22
CA MET A 1033 39.46 -49.82 -20.80
C MET A 1033 40.50 -48.87 -20.17
N LYS A 1034 39.94 -48.06 -19.25
CA LYS A 1034 40.44 -47.57 -17.93
C LYS A 1034 41.16 -46.23 -17.80
N GLU A 1035 40.88 -45.62 -16.64
CA GLU A 1035 41.52 -44.49 -15.94
C GLU A 1035 41.74 -43.18 -16.73
N SER A 1036 41.26 -41.98 -16.34
CA SER A 1036 41.07 -41.30 -15.04
C SER A 1036 42.34 -40.68 -14.44
N GLN A 1037 42.16 -39.52 -13.79
CA GLN A 1037 43.10 -38.72 -12.98
C GLN A 1037 44.09 -37.77 -13.68
N ILE A 1038 44.57 -36.64 -13.11
CA ILE A 1038 44.07 -35.55 -12.19
C ILE A 1038 44.92 -34.29 -12.59
N PHE A 1039 44.56 -33.09 -12.09
CA PHE A 1039 45.38 -31.86 -11.91
C PHE A 1039 45.31 -30.79 -13.01
N TRP A 1040 45.29 -29.47 -12.70
CA TRP A 1040 44.79 -28.64 -11.56
C TRP A 1040 45.20 -27.16 -11.87
N ILE A 1041 44.86 -26.20 -10.99
CA ILE A 1041 45.39 -24.80 -10.94
C ILE A 1041 44.80 -23.85 -12.03
N THR A 1042 44.61 -22.53 -11.87
CA THR A 1042 44.15 -21.57 -10.80
C THR A 1042 44.26 -20.17 -11.43
N GLY A 1043 43.36 -19.22 -11.12
CA GLY A 1043 43.75 -17.79 -11.05
C GLY A 1043 43.12 -16.78 -12.01
N LEU A 1044 42.14 -16.03 -11.48
CA LEU A 1044 42.09 -14.55 -11.35
C LEU A 1044 42.53 -13.60 -12.50
N LEU A 1045 41.69 -12.55 -12.67
CA LEU A 1045 41.96 -11.23 -13.29
C LEU A 1045 42.16 -11.26 -14.83
N VAL A 1046 41.75 -10.23 -15.60
CA VAL A 1046 41.76 -8.77 -15.37
C VAL A 1046 40.46 -8.10 -15.85
N ALA A 1047 40.06 -7.01 -15.20
CA ALA A 1047 39.14 -6.00 -15.75
C ALA A 1047 39.88 -4.67 -15.99
N SER A 1048 39.68 -4.02 -17.14
CA SER A 1048 39.81 -2.55 -17.36
C SER A 1048 39.73 -2.16 -18.84
N GLY A 1049 39.25 -0.93 -19.10
CA GLY A 1049 39.32 -0.25 -20.39
C GLY A 1049 38.10 -0.43 -21.31
N GLY A 1050 37.57 0.61 -21.94
CA GLY A 1050 37.92 2.03 -21.82
C GLY A 1050 37.27 2.89 -22.93
N LEU A 1051 36.73 4.05 -22.57
CA LEU A 1051 35.96 4.90 -23.48
C LEU A 1051 36.85 5.72 -24.45
N PHE A 1052 36.74 5.46 -25.76
CA PHE A 1052 37.05 6.41 -26.85
C PHE A 1052 36.02 6.14 -27.97
N ALA A 1053 35.03 6.99 -28.28
CA ALA A 1053 34.99 8.43 -28.58
C ALA A 1053 35.35 8.80 -30.03
N ALA A 1054 34.49 9.64 -30.61
CA ALA A 1054 34.73 10.63 -31.68
C ALA A 1054 34.47 10.28 -33.18
N LEU A 1055 33.40 10.93 -33.69
CA LEU A 1055 33.35 11.79 -34.91
C LEU A 1055 33.17 11.19 -36.33
N LYS A 1056 32.01 11.58 -36.92
CA LYS A 1056 31.81 12.10 -38.30
C LYS A 1056 31.92 11.08 -39.47
N ARG A 1057 31.27 11.28 -40.64
CA ARG A 1057 30.48 12.42 -41.18
C ARG A 1057 29.59 11.98 -42.37
N ARG A 1058 28.38 12.58 -42.51
CA ARG A 1058 27.66 12.90 -43.80
C ARG A 1058 27.42 11.73 -44.78
N GLU A 1059 26.67 11.82 -45.88
CA GLU A 1059 25.68 12.75 -46.52
C GLU A 1059 24.69 11.83 -47.29
N GLU A 1060 23.54 12.17 -47.89
CA GLU A 1060 22.78 13.39 -48.29
C GLU A 1060 21.28 13.19 -47.84
N GLU A 1061 20.39 14.19 -47.69
CA GLU A 1061 19.40 14.77 -48.66
C GLU A 1061 18.42 13.75 -49.30
N GLU A 1062 17.08 13.88 -49.27
CA GLU A 1062 16.16 15.03 -49.06
C GLU A 1062 15.20 14.91 -47.85
#